data_AF-W3A087-F1
#
_entry.id   AF-W3A087-F1
#
_cell.length_a   1.000
_cell.length_b   1.000
_cell.length_c   1.000
_cell.angle_alpha   90.00
_cell.angle_beta   90.00
_cell.angle_gamma   90.00
#
_symmetry.space_group_name_H-M   'P 1'
#
loop_
_entity.id
_entity.type
_entity.pdbx_description
1 polymer ?
#
loop_
_entity_poly.entity_id
_entity_poly.type
_entity_poly.pdbx_seq_one_letter_code
_entity_poly.pdbx_strand_id
1 'polypeptide(L)'
;MGAALSTGRSMTVTRRQDSLSRLRERAYSLLHLWVRFWIFATGLEKHEQLAWRIVQQLKHRVYRTANEKHAFFHNLVMTVVELWLRTVRAVLVPDVFARYLCATFMLHIIYELQSIARQVLGNTCLRLTAKGRRTLRLRQQLENVKTFQERLSIAGELDKLEGKDKWREDPASGLFLYERVMNKTQMYKRLKLENDVMGLMFSLRAGLLRKHWGLGNPRLYSASNVGTKHVIEEYLDTIVQSMNVVLRAKGTDEENSDELSIDNKLAFFSETRHAFGRSALMLSGGGAHGFYHAGVIKALVENNLLPNVIAGSSAGSILAGAIAVRNDDEVLEFLSGENVNLNFLGPNITEQDRADYTPSFLSPAQLLLPKGGFEFVRDAFILLNRFLDKRYVLDTKTLRDCLRSAMGDYTFREAYDRTGRIINVTVTPLSADDYPQLLNYLTAPNVIIWSASLASCAIPNVFRPVELLAKDENGNIVPYYREGLKWSDGSVECDLPMERLSELFNVNHFIVSQVNIHYKIVSGHAAFGNGQTGSLMSFLKKQMKAYIKNIAEFGLNTSVLKFLDIGLVPLITQKYEGDITICPTDKVPATTLLRTVLTNPTRETYPELLLAGERACWPAIARIRTMCRVEFALERAVRYLRGEQAFEDERRSGRKAIGRVPSFYTSPSSMNLSNLDQSPPTIQGKRTRHGSLEEMGTPAANPMRRNRSMNIAGAVISIDGGANASDFSHLDL
;
A
#
# COMPACT_ATOMS: atom_id res chain seq x y z
N MET A 1 48.68 64.30 -57.27
CA MET A 1 49.17 63.44 -56.17
C MET A 1 48.62 63.95 -54.83
N GLY A 2 47.31 63.89 -54.64
CA GLY A 2 46.64 64.23 -53.38
C GLY A 2 45.85 63.02 -52.86
N ALA A 3 46.49 61.85 -52.90
CA ALA A 3 45.95 60.61 -52.37
C ALA A 3 46.41 60.45 -50.91
N ALA A 4 45.54 59.82 -50.13
CA ALA A 4 45.91 58.82 -49.13
C ALA A 4 46.14 59.22 -47.65
N LEU A 5 45.70 60.39 -47.15
CA LEU A 5 45.84 60.66 -45.69
C LEU A 5 44.61 61.13 -44.90
N SER A 6 43.45 61.44 -45.50
CA SER A 6 42.27 61.88 -44.71
C SER A 6 41.16 60.82 -44.57
N THR A 7 41.21 59.72 -45.31
CA THR A 7 40.15 58.68 -45.31
C THR A 7 40.21 57.72 -44.12
N GLY A 8 41.30 57.70 -43.34
CA GLY A 8 41.47 56.79 -42.21
C GLY A 8 40.82 57.21 -40.88
N ARG A 9 40.58 58.52 -40.67
CA ARG A 9 40.06 59.05 -39.39
C ARG A 9 38.54 59.22 -39.34
N SER A 10 37.90 59.49 -40.49
CA SER A 10 36.44 59.63 -40.57
C SER A 10 35.70 58.27 -40.58
N MET A 11 36.27 57.26 -41.23
CA MET A 11 35.68 55.91 -41.28
C MET A 11 35.78 55.13 -39.95
N THR A 12 36.71 55.47 -39.07
CA THR A 12 36.85 54.76 -37.78
C THR A 12 35.93 55.30 -36.70
N VAL A 13 35.61 56.61 -36.68
CA VAL A 13 34.66 57.21 -35.72
C VAL A 13 33.21 56.88 -36.10
N THR A 14 32.85 57.01 -37.38
CA THR A 14 31.50 56.65 -37.87
C THR A 14 31.20 55.17 -37.70
N ARG A 15 32.17 54.27 -37.96
CA ARG A 15 32.00 52.83 -37.78
C ARG A 15 31.97 52.39 -36.30
N ARG A 16 32.54 53.17 -35.37
CA ARG A 16 32.40 52.95 -33.91
C ARG A 16 31.08 53.47 -33.35
N GLN A 17 30.59 54.63 -33.83
CA GLN A 17 29.27 55.13 -33.47
C GLN A 17 28.16 54.27 -34.06
N ASP A 18 28.32 53.79 -35.29
CA ASP A 18 27.39 52.86 -35.92
C ASP A 18 27.42 51.46 -35.31
N SER A 19 28.59 51.00 -34.84
CA SER A 19 28.66 49.71 -34.16
C SER A 19 28.08 49.80 -32.75
N LEU A 20 28.29 50.92 -32.03
CA LEU A 20 27.67 51.17 -30.73
C LEU A 20 26.16 51.42 -30.83
N SER A 21 25.67 52.12 -31.85
CA SER A 21 24.24 52.30 -32.09
C SER A 21 23.57 50.99 -32.50
N ARG A 22 24.20 50.19 -33.37
CA ARG A 22 23.72 48.86 -33.74
C ARG A 22 23.83 47.84 -32.60
N LEU A 23 24.85 47.92 -31.74
CA LEU A 23 24.95 47.12 -30.52
C LEU A 23 23.89 47.53 -29.51
N ARG A 24 23.61 48.83 -29.38
CA ARG A 24 22.55 49.35 -28.52
C ARG A 24 21.18 48.92 -29.04
N GLU A 25 20.89 49.07 -30.33
CA GLU A 25 19.64 48.59 -30.93
C GLU A 25 19.48 47.07 -30.83
N ARG A 26 20.55 46.30 -31.05
CA ARG A 26 20.54 44.84 -30.86
C ARG A 26 20.37 44.45 -29.39
N ALA A 27 20.99 45.18 -28.47
CA ALA A 27 20.83 44.97 -27.04
C ALA A 27 19.40 45.32 -26.58
N TYR A 28 18.82 46.41 -27.09
CA TYR A 28 17.43 46.78 -26.83
C TYR A 28 16.44 45.78 -27.45
N SER A 29 16.69 45.30 -28.67
CA SER A 29 15.85 44.29 -29.30
C SER A 29 15.94 42.95 -28.59
N LEU A 30 17.14 42.56 -28.14
CA LEU A 30 17.35 41.33 -27.37
C LEU A 30 16.75 41.44 -25.98
N LEU A 31 16.93 42.57 -25.28
CA LEU A 31 16.31 42.85 -23.98
C LEU A 31 14.77 42.86 -24.11
N HIS A 32 14.23 43.46 -25.16
CA HIS A 32 12.80 43.49 -25.44
C HIS A 32 12.25 42.10 -25.79
N LEU A 33 12.98 41.30 -26.57
CA LEU A 33 12.63 39.89 -26.81
C LEU A 33 12.68 39.08 -25.52
N TRP A 34 13.68 39.32 -24.66
CA TRP A 34 13.85 38.65 -23.38
C TRP A 34 12.71 39.00 -22.43
N VAL A 35 12.39 40.29 -22.29
CA VAL A 35 11.28 40.78 -21.46
C VAL A 35 9.95 40.23 -21.96
N ARG A 36 9.70 40.23 -23.28
CA ARG A 36 8.49 39.60 -23.86
C ARG A 36 8.44 38.09 -23.67
N PHE A 37 9.57 37.39 -23.78
CA PHE A 37 9.63 35.96 -23.51
C PHE A 37 9.27 35.64 -22.05
N TRP A 38 9.77 36.43 -21.10
CA TRP A 38 9.43 36.24 -19.68
C TRP A 38 8.00 36.66 -19.34
N ILE A 39 7.45 37.70 -19.98
CA ILE A 39 6.03 38.09 -19.84
C ILE A 39 5.10 37.02 -20.43
N PHE A 40 5.46 36.44 -21.57
CA PHE A 40 4.75 35.31 -22.19
C PHE A 40 4.84 34.05 -21.34
N ALA A 41 6.05 33.68 -20.89
CA ALA A 41 6.27 32.51 -20.04
C ALA A 41 5.63 32.64 -18.65
N THR A 42 5.25 33.82 -18.21
CA THR A 42 4.57 34.07 -16.93
C THR A 42 3.06 34.31 -17.06
N GLY A 43 2.52 34.36 -18.28
CA GLY A 43 1.09 34.62 -18.54
C GLY A 43 0.64 36.06 -18.26
N LEU A 44 1.59 37.00 -18.08
CA LEU A 44 1.34 38.39 -17.63
C LEU A 44 1.02 39.38 -18.77
N GLU A 45 0.87 38.90 -20.01
CA GLU A 45 0.62 39.75 -21.19
C GLU A 45 -0.61 40.67 -21.03
N LYS A 46 -1.64 40.20 -20.32
CA LYS A 46 -2.86 40.99 -20.08
C LYS A 46 -2.69 42.05 -18.97
N HIS A 47 -1.76 41.86 -18.04
CA HIS A 47 -1.43 42.82 -16.99
C HIS A 47 -0.65 44.01 -17.56
N GLU A 48 0.22 43.74 -18.53
CA GLU A 48 0.92 44.76 -19.32
C GLU A 48 -0.07 45.67 -20.06
N GLN A 49 -1.07 45.08 -20.71
CA GLN A 49 -2.11 45.84 -21.43
C GLN A 49 -2.97 46.71 -20.51
N LEU A 50 -3.28 46.24 -19.31
CA LEU A 50 -4.06 47.00 -18.32
C LEU A 50 -3.24 48.13 -17.69
N ALA A 51 -1.98 47.87 -17.34
CA ALA A 51 -1.05 48.90 -16.89
C ALA A 51 -0.87 50.00 -17.94
N TRP A 52 -0.81 49.61 -19.22
CA TRP A 52 -0.68 50.56 -20.32
C TRP A 52 -1.94 51.40 -20.54
N ARG A 53 -3.13 50.81 -20.33
CA ARG A 53 -4.40 51.54 -20.31
C ARG A 53 -4.46 52.60 -19.21
N ILE A 54 -3.96 52.30 -18.01
CA ILE A 54 -3.87 53.25 -16.89
C ILE A 54 -2.97 54.44 -17.27
N VAL A 55 -1.81 54.17 -17.89
CA VAL A 55 -0.89 55.24 -18.33
C VAL A 55 -1.52 56.11 -19.43
N GLN A 56 -2.23 55.52 -20.39
CA GLN A 56 -2.93 56.27 -21.43
C GLN A 56 -4.05 57.15 -20.86
N GLN A 57 -4.84 56.62 -19.91
CA GLN A 57 -5.87 57.38 -19.22
C GLN A 57 -5.28 58.57 -18.44
N LEU A 58 -4.14 58.40 -17.76
CA LEU A 58 -3.47 59.47 -17.02
C LEU A 58 -2.81 60.53 -17.93
N LYS A 59 -2.41 60.16 -19.15
CA LYS A 59 -1.76 61.06 -20.12
C LYS A 59 -2.76 61.97 -20.86
N HIS A 60 -4.01 61.56 -21.04
CA HIS A 60 -5.07 62.35 -21.67
C HIS A 60 -5.95 63.05 -20.62
N ARG A 61 -5.33 63.89 -19.80
CA ARG A 61 -5.96 64.52 -18.63
C ARG A 61 -6.42 65.95 -18.95
N VAL A 62 -7.46 66.10 -19.75
CA VAL A 62 -8.09 67.41 -20.00
C VAL A 62 -9.60 67.26 -19.78
N TYR A 63 -10.14 67.96 -18.78
CA TYR A 63 -11.55 67.89 -18.41
C TYR A 63 -12.23 69.22 -18.73
N ARG A 64 -13.42 69.19 -19.35
CA ARG A 64 -14.20 70.40 -19.61
C ARG A 64 -15.50 70.47 -18.78
N THR A 65 -16.01 69.36 -18.25
CA THR A 65 -17.21 69.33 -17.38
C THR A 65 -17.06 68.45 -16.13
N ALA A 66 -17.90 68.69 -15.11
CA ALA A 66 -17.88 67.94 -13.84
C ALA A 66 -18.28 66.46 -14.00
N ASN A 67 -19.19 66.16 -14.94
CA ASN A 67 -19.62 64.79 -15.25
C ASN A 67 -18.50 63.97 -15.91
N GLU A 68 -17.70 64.59 -16.79
CA GLU A 68 -16.52 63.95 -17.40
C GLU A 68 -15.45 63.58 -16.35
N LYS A 69 -15.27 64.43 -15.33
CA LYS A 69 -14.35 64.16 -14.22
C LYS A 69 -14.78 62.93 -13.42
N HIS A 70 -16.08 62.78 -13.16
CA HIS A 70 -16.61 61.63 -12.41
C HIS A 70 -16.50 60.33 -13.22
N ALA A 71 -16.84 60.37 -14.52
CA ALA A 71 -16.69 59.23 -15.42
C ALA A 71 -15.22 58.77 -15.56
N PHE A 72 -14.29 59.72 -15.59
CA PHE A 72 -12.86 59.42 -15.59
C PHE A 72 -12.40 58.70 -14.32
N PHE A 73 -12.77 59.22 -13.15
CA PHE A 73 -12.40 58.61 -11.87
C PHE A 73 -13.00 57.20 -11.74
N HIS A 74 -14.24 57.02 -12.17
CA HIS A 74 -14.87 55.71 -12.21
C HIS A 74 -14.09 54.73 -13.11
N ASN A 75 -13.75 55.12 -14.34
CA ASN A 75 -13.00 54.26 -15.26
C ASN A 75 -11.59 53.93 -14.77
N LEU A 76 -10.91 54.89 -14.13
CA LEU A 76 -9.59 54.68 -13.55
C LEU A 76 -9.66 53.71 -12.37
N VAL A 77 -10.63 53.88 -11.46
CA VAL A 77 -10.86 52.99 -10.32
C VAL A 77 -11.22 51.59 -10.79
N MET A 78 -12.09 51.45 -11.79
CA MET A 78 -12.45 50.15 -12.37
C MET A 78 -11.23 49.44 -12.99
N THR A 79 -10.34 50.19 -13.65
CA THR A 79 -9.11 49.61 -14.23
C THR A 79 -8.11 49.20 -13.15
N VAL A 80 -7.99 49.97 -12.06
CA VAL A 80 -7.14 49.62 -10.90
C VAL A 80 -7.69 48.41 -10.14
N VAL A 81 -9.01 48.30 -9.97
CA VAL A 81 -9.68 47.13 -9.39
C VAL A 81 -9.54 45.91 -10.28
N GLU A 82 -9.67 46.05 -11.60
CA GLU A 82 -9.45 44.95 -12.55
C GLU A 82 -8.00 44.46 -12.52
N LEU A 83 -7.04 45.38 -12.43
CA LEU A 83 -5.63 45.04 -12.27
C LEU A 83 -5.40 44.31 -10.94
N TRP A 84 -5.94 44.80 -9.83
CA TRP A 84 -5.82 44.18 -8.51
C TRP A 84 -6.43 42.77 -8.47
N LEU A 85 -7.65 42.59 -8.97
CA LEU A 85 -8.33 41.28 -9.07
C LEU A 85 -7.56 40.28 -9.95
N ARG A 86 -6.94 40.73 -11.03
CA ARG A 86 -6.10 39.86 -11.87
C ARG A 86 -4.73 39.58 -11.26
N THR A 87 -4.22 40.46 -10.41
CA THR A 87 -2.99 40.23 -9.65
C THR A 87 -3.23 39.17 -8.56
N VAL A 88 -4.39 39.20 -7.89
CA VAL A 88 -4.85 38.13 -6.98
C VAL A 88 -5.08 36.80 -7.74
N ARG A 89 -5.61 36.85 -8.97
CA ARG A 89 -5.75 35.68 -9.87
C ARG A 89 -4.42 35.09 -10.33
N ALA A 90 -3.33 35.85 -10.39
CA ALA A 90 -2.00 35.32 -10.70
C ALA A 90 -1.32 34.72 -9.45
N VAL A 91 -1.63 35.24 -8.27
CA VAL A 91 -1.09 34.76 -6.99
C VAL A 91 -1.74 33.44 -6.53
N LEU A 92 -3.01 33.21 -6.88
CA LEU A 92 -3.77 32.02 -6.47
C LEU A 92 -3.82 30.88 -7.51
N VAL A 93 -3.40 31.11 -8.75
CA VAL A 93 -3.85 30.30 -9.90
C VAL A 93 -2.67 30.12 -10.90
N PRO A 94 -2.74 29.17 -11.84
CA PRO A 94 -2.05 27.90 -11.95
C PRO A 94 -0.85 27.94 -12.93
N ASP A 95 -0.33 29.10 -13.31
CA ASP A 95 0.75 29.20 -14.32
C ASP A 95 2.10 28.73 -13.79
N VAL A 96 2.34 28.93 -12.49
CA VAL A 96 3.51 28.37 -11.80
C VAL A 96 3.37 26.85 -11.72
N PHE A 97 2.17 26.36 -11.40
CA PHE A 97 1.86 24.93 -11.40
C PHE A 97 2.03 24.31 -12.79
N ALA A 98 1.48 24.92 -13.83
CA ALA A 98 1.57 24.45 -15.21
C ALA A 98 3.03 24.42 -15.69
N ARG A 99 3.84 25.42 -15.32
CA ARG A 99 5.28 25.40 -15.62
C ARG A 99 6.03 24.31 -14.87
N TYR A 100 5.74 24.10 -13.58
CA TYR A 100 6.32 22.98 -12.83
C TYR A 100 5.84 21.62 -13.38
N LEU A 101 4.59 21.50 -13.79
CA LEU A 101 4.02 20.30 -14.40
C LEU A 101 4.70 20.02 -15.75
N CYS A 102 4.83 21.02 -16.63
CA CYS A 102 5.52 20.87 -17.91
C CYS A 102 7.01 20.56 -17.72
N ALA A 103 7.69 21.24 -16.78
CA ALA A 103 9.10 20.98 -16.48
C ALA A 103 9.32 19.57 -15.91
N THR A 104 8.45 19.10 -15.01
CA THR A 104 8.51 17.74 -14.49
C THR A 104 8.23 16.70 -15.57
N PHE A 105 7.24 16.91 -16.43
CA PHE A 105 6.97 16.02 -17.57
C PHE A 105 8.15 15.96 -18.55
N MET A 106 8.72 17.11 -18.92
CA MET A 106 9.87 17.15 -19.84
C MET A 106 11.10 16.48 -19.23
N LEU A 107 11.40 16.74 -17.96
CA LEU A 107 12.51 16.11 -17.26
C LEU A 107 12.27 14.60 -17.06
N HIS A 108 11.01 14.18 -16.94
CA HIS A 108 10.61 12.77 -16.86
C HIS A 108 10.87 12.06 -18.19
N ILE A 109 10.42 12.64 -19.31
CA ILE A 109 10.66 12.11 -20.65
C ILE A 109 12.17 12.00 -20.92
N ILE A 110 12.94 13.06 -20.63
CA ILE A 110 14.40 13.06 -20.81
C ILE A 110 15.05 11.95 -19.99
N TYR A 111 14.63 11.77 -18.74
CA TYR A 111 15.17 10.74 -17.87
C TYR A 111 14.85 9.33 -18.39
N GLU A 112 13.60 9.06 -18.80
CA GLU A 112 13.20 7.76 -19.36
C GLU A 112 14.00 7.45 -20.62
N LEU A 113 14.15 8.42 -21.52
CA LEU A 113 14.99 8.29 -22.71
C LEU A 113 16.45 7.97 -22.34
N GLN A 114 17.01 8.66 -21.33
CA GLN A 114 18.38 8.40 -20.86
C GLN A 114 18.52 7.02 -20.17
N SER A 115 17.47 6.56 -19.47
CA SER A 115 17.42 5.24 -18.85
C SER A 115 17.44 4.13 -19.91
N ILE A 116 16.56 4.24 -20.92
CA ILE A 116 16.49 3.33 -22.06
C ILE A 116 17.83 3.34 -22.81
N ALA A 117 18.39 4.51 -23.10
CA ALA A 117 19.67 4.63 -23.78
C ALA A 117 20.80 3.92 -23.00
N ARG A 118 20.87 4.10 -21.67
CA ARG A 118 21.84 3.40 -20.82
C ARG A 118 21.63 1.89 -20.80
N GLN A 119 20.38 1.42 -20.76
CA GLN A 119 20.08 -0.02 -20.84
C GLN A 119 20.50 -0.62 -22.18
N VAL A 120 20.15 0.02 -23.29
CA VAL A 120 20.51 -0.46 -24.63
C VAL A 120 22.02 -0.50 -24.78
N LEU A 121 22.72 0.59 -24.42
CA LEU A 121 24.17 0.67 -24.51
C LEU A 121 24.87 -0.36 -23.61
N GLY A 122 24.41 -0.50 -22.36
CA GLY A 122 24.91 -1.48 -21.40
C GLY A 122 24.71 -2.91 -21.89
N ASN A 123 23.53 -3.24 -22.42
CA ASN A 123 23.24 -4.55 -22.97
C ASN A 123 24.09 -4.85 -24.21
N THR A 124 24.31 -3.88 -25.10
CA THR A 124 25.22 -4.05 -26.24
C THR A 124 26.66 -4.29 -25.81
N CYS A 125 27.14 -3.57 -24.79
CA CYS A 125 28.49 -3.76 -24.24
C CYS A 125 28.64 -5.16 -23.61
N LEU A 126 27.64 -5.60 -22.83
CA LEU A 126 27.65 -6.93 -22.22
C LEU A 126 27.64 -8.06 -23.26
N ARG A 127 27.03 -7.86 -24.44
CA ARG A 127 27.06 -8.87 -25.53
C ARG A 127 28.45 -9.12 -26.10
N LEU A 128 29.38 -8.16 -25.96
CA LEU A 128 30.73 -8.28 -26.52
C LEU A 128 31.61 -9.26 -25.73
N THR A 129 31.29 -9.55 -24.47
CA THR A 129 32.09 -10.44 -23.62
C THR A 129 31.39 -11.78 -23.37
N ALA A 130 32.16 -12.87 -23.26
CA ALA A 130 31.59 -14.20 -22.93
C ALA A 130 30.87 -14.19 -21.57
N LYS A 131 31.47 -13.53 -20.57
CA LYS A 131 30.88 -13.31 -19.24
C LYS A 131 29.59 -12.49 -19.32
N GLY A 132 29.56 -11.41 -20.10
CA GLY A 132 28.38 -10.58 -20.25
C GLY A 132 27.24 -11.29 -21.01
N ARG A 133 27.54 -12.12 -22.01
CA ARG A 133 26.53 -12.98 -22.67
C ARG A 133 25.88 -13.95 -21.68
N ARG A 134 26.66 -14.59 -20.80
CA ARG A 134 26.12 -15.46 -19.73
C ARG A 134 25.26 -14.67 -18.74
N THR A 135 25.72 -13.48 -18.34
CA THR A 135 24.98 -12.57 -17.44
C THR A 135 23.62 -12.18 -18.05
N LEU A 136 23.58 -11.85 -19.34
CA LEU A 136 22.33 -11.51 -20.04
C LEU A 136 21.36 -12.70 -20.11
N ARG A 137 21.85 -13.92 -20.38
CA ARG A 137 21.03 -15.14 -20.37
C ARG A 137 20.42 -15.38 -18.99
N LEU A 138 21.21 -15.28 -17.92
CA LEU A 138 20.73 -15.44 -16.55
C LEU A 138 19.72 -14.36 -16.16
N ARG A 139 19.91 -13.10 -16.59
CA ARG A 139 18.90 -12.03 -16.38
C ARG A 139 17.58 -12.33 -17.11
N GLN A 140 17.64 -12.84 -18.35
CA GLN A 140 16.44 -13.26 -19.08
C GLN A 140 15.75 -14.46 -18.42
N GLN A 141 16.51 -15.43 -17.91
CA GLN A 141 15.96 -16.54 -17.13
C GLN A 141 15.32 -16.04 -15.83
N LEU A 142 15.97 -15.09 -15.14
CA LEU A 142 15.46 -14.47 -13.91
C LEU A 142 14.09 -13.79 -14.12
N GLU A 143 13.86 -13.20 -15.30
CA GLU A 143 12.58 -12.58 -15.67
C GLU A 143 11.47 -13.60 -15.94
N ASN A 144 11.84 -14.80 -16.41
CA ASN A 144 10.91 -15.86 -16.83
C ASN A 144 10.69 -16.96 -15.79
N VAL A 145 11.30 -16.86 -14.62
CA VAL A 145 11.15 -17.83 -13.53
C VAL A 145 9.69 -18.00 -13.08
N LYS A 146 9.32 -19.24 -12.77
CA LYS A 146 7.98 -19.59 -12.26
C LYS A 146 7.93 -19.87 -10.76
N THR A 147 9.05 -20.22 -10.14
CA THR A 147 9.09 -20.57 -8.70
C THR A 147 10.14 -19.75 -7.94
N PHE A 148 9.89 -19.48 -6.66
CA PHE A 148 10.84 -18.75 -5.85
C PHE A 148 12.20 -19.49 -5.69
N GLN A 149 12.18 -20.82 -5.60
CA GLN A 149 13.40 -21.61 -5.44
C GLN A 149 14.30 -21.56 -6.69
N GLU A 150 13.71 -21.65 -7.88
CA GLU A 150 14.41 -21.48 -9.16
C GLU A 150 14.98 -20.05 -9.29
N ARG A 151 14.25 -19.04 -8.79
CA ARG A 151 14.78 -17.68 -8.75
C ARG A 151 16.04 -17.61 -7.88
N LEU A 152 16.01 -18.25 -6.71
CA LEU A 152 17.12 -18.20 -5.75
C LEU A 152 18.40 -18.82 -6.34
N SER A 153 18.29 -19.94 -7.04
CA SER A 153 19.43 -20.60 -7.69
C SER A 153 20.02 -19.74 -8.81
N ILE A 154 19.17 -19.22 -9.71
CA ILE A 154 19.60 -18.34 -10.81
C ILE A 154 20.20 -17.03 -10.28
N ALA A 155 19.57 -16.44 -9.25
CA ALA A 155 20.07 -15.24 -8.58
C ALA A 155 21.44 -15.47 -7.94
N GLY A 156 21.67 -16.64 -7.32
CA GLY A 156 22.95 -17.01 -6.75
C GLY A 156 24.05 -17.15 -7.81
N GLU A 157 23.76 -17.81 -8.94
CA GLU A 157 24.69 -17.86 -10.07
C GLU A 157 25.01 -16.47 -10.63
N LEU A 158 23.99 -15.61 -10.75
CA LEU A 158 24.14 -14.24 -11.22
C LEU A 158 25.02 -13.41 -10.26
N ASP A 159 24.78 -13.53 -8.95
CA ASP A 159 25.56 -12.82 -7.94
C ASP A 159 27.02 -13.27 -7.90
N LYS A 160 27.30 -14.57 -8.11
CA LYS A 160 28.67 -15.10 -8.26
C LYS A 160 29.38 -14.50 -9.48
N LEU A 161 28.69 -14.40 -10.62
CA LEU A 161 29.26 -13.80 -11.83
C LEU A 161 29.50 -12.29 -11.68
N GLU A 162 28.57 -11.57 -11.07
CA GLU A 162 28.67 -10.12 -10.85
C GLU A 162 29.63 -9.77 -9.70
N GLY A 163 30.12 -10.76 -8.94
CA GLY A 163 31.03 -10.56 -7.80
C GLY A 163 30.33 -10.01 -6.56
N LYS A 164 28.99 -10.11 -6.51
CA LYS A 164 28.16 -9.64 -5.40
C LYS A 164 28.26 -10.55 -4.18
N ASP A 165 28.65 -11.81 -4.34
CA ASP A 165 28.91 -12.72 -3.22
C ASP A 165 30.05 -12.21 -2.33
N LYS A 166 31.14 -11.75 -2.94
CA LYS A 166 32.26 -11.12 -2.23
C LYS A 166 31.81 -9.88 -1.43
N TRP A 167 30.85 -9.14 -1.97
CA TRP A 167 30.24 -8.03 -1.25
C TRP A 167 29.42 -8.51 -0.05
N ARG A 168 28.76 -9.68 -0.10
CA ARG A 168 28.01 -10.22 1.05
C ARG A 168 28.93 -10.73 2.16
N GLU A 169 30.08 -11.31 1.78
CA GLU A 169 31.13 -11.79 2.68
C GLU A 169 31.84 -10.64 3.41
N ASP A 170 32.11 -9.54 2.73
CA ASP A 170 32.74 -8.37 3.34
C ASP A 170 31.83 -7.74 4.41
N PRO A 171 32.21 -7.70 5.69
CA PRO A 171 31.41 -7.07 6.74
C PRO A 171 31.34 -5.53 6.57
N ALA A 172 32.34 -4.91 5.94
CA ALA A 172 32.44 -3.46 5.87
C ALA A 172 31.39 -2.86 4.93
N SER A 173 30.69 -1.83 5.41
CA SER A 173 29.78 -1.05 4.58
C SER A 173 29.50 0.30 5.21
N GLY A 174 29.45 1.36 4.39
CA GLY A 174 28.97 2.68 4.82
C GLY A 174 27.44 2.76 4.98
N LEU A 175 26.70 1.66 4.76
CA LEU A 175 25.23 1.65 4.81
C LEU A 175 24.66 1.31 6.19
N PHE A 176 25.46 0.66 7.05
CA PHE A 176 25.07 0.26 8.41
C PHE A 176 26.31 0.18 9.32
N LEU A 177 26.11 0.23 10.63
CA LEU A 177 27.21 0.20 11.61
C LEU A 177 27.61 -1.24 11.94
N TYR A 178 28.43 -1.85 11.07
CA TYR A 178 28.79 -3.27 11.17
C TYR A 178 29.54 -3.63 12.47
N GLU A 179 30.42 -2.76 12.97
CA GLU A 179 31.16 -2.99 14.23
C GLU A 179 30.23 -3.20 15.42
N ARG A 180 29.16 -2.40 15.51
CA ARG A 180 28.17 -2.52 16.59
C ARG A 180 27.40 -3.82 16.48
N VAL A 181 27.03 -4.22 15.26
CA VAL A 181 26.35 -5.49 15.01
C VAL A 181 27.23 -6.66 15.46
N MET A 182 28.50 -6.69 15.03
CA MET A 182 29.44 -7.76 15.38
C MET A 182 29.69 -7.84 16.89
N ASN A 183 29.95 -6.70 17.55
CA ASN A 183 30.16 -6.66 19.00
C ASN A 183 28.93 -7.16 19.76
N LYS A 184 27.71 -6.79 19.31
CA LYS A 184 26.47 -7.28 19.93
C LYS A 184 26.25 -8.77 19.68
N THR A 185 26.55 -9.27 18.48
CA THR A 185 26.51 -10.71 18.17
C THR A 185 27.44 -11.50 19.10
N GLN A 186 28.68 -11.04 19.28
CA GLN A 186 29.66 -11.67 20.18
C GLN A 186 29.17 -11.65 21.65
N MET A 187 28.60 -10.54 22.10
CA MET A 187 28.02 -10.42 23.44
C MET A 187 26.92 -11.47 23.67
N TYR A 188 25.97 -11.64 22.74
CA TYR A 188 24.93 -12.67 22.86
C TYR A 188 25.51 -14.09 22.84
N LYS A 189 26.52 -14.35 22.00
CA LYS A 189 27.22 -15.64 21.98
C LYS A 189 27.90 -15.94 23.32
N ARG A 190 28.57 -14.95 23.92
CA ARG A 190 29.21 -15.09 25.24
C ARG A 190 28.18 -15.41 26.33
N LEU A 191 27.10 -14.63 26.43
CA LEU A 191 26.05 -14.86 27.43
C LEU A 191 25.39 -16.24 27.29
N LYS A 192 25.23 -16.73 26.04
CA LYS A 192 24.76 -18.10 25.78
C LYS A 192 25.75 -19.16 26.25
N LEU A 193 27.06 -18.96 26.06
CA LEU A 193 28.09 -19.91 26.50
C LEU A 193 28.17 -19.96 28.03
N GLU A 194 27.99 -18.82 28.69
CA GLU A 194 27.94 -18.69 30.15
C GLU A 194 26.61 -19.19 30.75
N ASN A 195 25.63 -19.53 29.91
CA ASN A 195 24.26 -19.88 30.29
C ASN A 195 23.56 -18.84 31.18
N ASP A 196 23.93 -17.55 31.03
CA ASP A 196 23.34 -16.43 31.76
C ASP A 196 22.02 -16.00 31.10
N VAL A 197 20.95 -16.70 31.46
CA VAL A 197 19.59 -16.46 30.92
C VAL A 197 19.07 -15.08 31.30
N MET A 198 19.35 -14.62 32.53
CA MET A 198 18.89 -13.32 33.01
C MET A 198 19.62 -12.17 32.31
N GLY A 199 20.93 -12.29 32.10
CA GLY A 199 21.71 -11.36 31.28
C GLY A 199 21.25 -11.33 29.82
N LEU A 200 20.83 -12.47 29.26
CA LEU A 200 20.19 -12.53 27.94
C LEU A 200 18.86 -11.78 27.93
N MET A 201 17.98 -12.02 28.90
CA MET A 201 16.69 -11.32 29.01
C MET A 201 16.89 -9.81 29.14
N PHE A 202 17.78 -9.36 30.02
CA PHE A 202 18.12 -7.95 30.19
C PHE A 202 18.63 -7.32 28.88
N SER A 203 19.53 -8.01 28.19
CA SER A 203 20.12 -7.54 26.93
C SER A 203 19.11 -7.47 25.78
N LEU A 204 18.24 -8.47 25.66
CA LEU A 204 17.20 -8.53 24.63
C LEU A 204 16.15 -7.43 24.86
N ARG A 205 15.73 -7.21 26.12
CA ARG A 205 14.76 -6.16 26.46
C ARG A 205 15.24 -4.76 26.05
N ALA A 206 16.52 -4.47 26.29
CA ALA A 206 17.09 -3.15 26.02
C ALA A 206 17.54 -2.95 24.55
N GLY A 207 17.86 -4.03 23.84
CA GLY A 207 18.58 -3.96 22.55
C GLY A 207 17.76 -4.12 21.28
N LEU A 208 16.49 -4.54 21.38
CA LEU A 208 15.70 -4.92 20.19
C LEU A 208 14.90 -3.74 19.64
N LEU A 209 15.46 -3.09 18.60
CA LEU A 209 14.79 -2.04 17.83
C LEU A 209 14.87 -2.35 16.32
N ARG A 210 13.74 -2.32 15.61
CA ARG A 210 13.62 -2.85 14.23
C ARG A 210 14.56 -2.22 13.19
N LYS A 211 14.80 -0.90 13.27
CA LYS A 211 15.58 -0.14 12.27
C LYS A 211 16.92 0.41 12.79
N HIS A 212 17.35 -0.02 13.98
CA HIS A 212 18.57 0.51 14.58
C HIS A 212 19.83 0.11 13.78
N TRP A 213 20.89 0.92 13.91
CA TRP A 213 22.19 0.75 13.24
C TRP A 213 22.15 0.72 11.70
N GLY A 214 21.02 1.07 11.06
CA GLY A 214 20.90 1.12 9.61
C GLY A 214 20.54 -0.21 8.95
N LEU A 215 20.19 -1.25 9.71
CA LEU A 215 19.83 -2.58 9.21
C LEU A 215 18.65 -2.58 8.22
N GLY A 216 17.78 -1.56 8.31
CA GLY A 216 16.62 -1.37 7.44
C GLY A 216 16.87 -0.64 6.12
N ASN A 217 18.12 -0.24 5.83
CA ASN A 217 18.44 0.56 4.65
C ASN A 217 18.12 -0.22 3.35
N PRO A 218 17.21 0.29 2.48
CA PRO A 218 16.84 -0.40 1.24
C PRO A 218 18.02 -0.75 0.34
N ARG A 219 19.10 0.06 0.36
CA ARG A 219 20.27 -0.13 -0.48
C ARG A 219 21.04 -1.43 -0.20
N LEU A 220 20.95 -1.95 1.03
CA LEU A 220 21.56 -3.23 1.41
C LEU A 220 20.89 -4.40 0.67
N TYR A 221 19.59 -4.30 0.41
CA TYR A 221 18.80 -5.36 -0.21
C TYR A 221 18.72 -5.23 -1.73
N SER A 222 19.09 -4.07 -2.29
CA SER A 222 19.22 -3.89 -3.74
C SER A 222 20.59 -4.29 -4.29
N ALA A 223 21.58 -4.51 -3.42
CA ALA A 223 22.95 -4.80 -3.82
C ALA A 223 23.14 -6.24 -4.31
N SER A 224 22.50 -7.22 -3.66
CA SER A 224 22.49 -8.63 -4.08
C SER A 224 21.08 -9.07 -4.47
N ASN A 225 20.97 -10.12 -5.28
CA ASN A 225 19.68 -10.65 -5.72
C ASN A 225 19.13 -11.72 -4.75
N VAL A 226 20.00 -12.36 -3.97
CA VAL A 226 19.67 -13.47 -3.05
C VAL A 226 19.32 -12.99 -1.64
N GLY A 227 20.03 -12.00 -1.11
CA GLY A 227 19.94 -11.65 0.31
C GLY A 227 20.63 -10.35 0.71
N THR A 228 21.17 -10.31 1.92
CA THR A 228 21.93 -9.17 2.43
C THR A 228 23.32 -9.61 2.92
N LYS A 229 24.02 -8.76 3.66
CA LYS A 229 25.33 -9.07 4.27
C LYS A 229 25.18 -10.23 5.26
N HIS A 230 26.12 -11.17 5.26
CA HIS A 230 26.09 -12.32 6.17
C HIS A 230 26.12 -11.94 7.66
N VAL A 231 26.83 -10.86 8.01
CA VAL A 231 26.87 -10.32 9.39
C VAL A 231 25.47 -9.98 9.91
N ILE A 232 24.57 -9.47 9.05
CA ILE A 232 23.21 -9.12 9.44
C ILE A 232 22.38 -10.39 9.65
N GLU A 233 22.52 -11.36 8.75
CA GLU A 233 21.84 -12.66 8.84
C GLU A 233 22.25 -13.39 10.13
N GLU A 234 23.56 -13.48 10.40
CA GLU A 234 24.13 -14.08 11.61
C GLU A 234 23.66 -13.39 12.91
N TYR A 235 23.59 -12.05 12.91
CA TYR A 235 23.10 -11.30 14.06
C TYR A 235 21.65 -11.65 14.39
N LEU A 236 20.78 -11.69 13.38
CA LEU A 236 19.37 -12.04 13.59
C LEU A 236 19.21 -13.50 14.01
N ASP A 237 19.99 -14.41 13.44
CA ASP A 237 20.00 -15.82 13.85
C ASP A 237 20.40 -15.96 15.33
N THR A 238 21.44 -15.24 15.74
CA THR A 238 21.91 -15.23 17.13
C THR A 238 20.84 -14.70 18.09
N ILE A 239 20.09 -13.66 17.70
CA ILE A 239 18.96 -13.14 18.49
C ILE A 239 17.86 -14.20 18.65
N VAL A 240 17.42 -14.81 17.55
CA VAL A 240 16.34 -15.82 17.59
C VAL A 240 16.77 -17.03 18.42
N GLN A 241 18.01 -17.48 18.28
CA GLN A 241 18.55 -18.54 19.12
C GLN A 241 18.59 -18.14 20.61
N SER A 242 18.95 -16.89 20.91
CA SER A 242 18.95 -16.39 22.30
C SER A 242 17.54 -16.37 22.90
N MET A 243 16.53 -15.98 22.12
CA MET A 243 15.13 -16.07 22.53
C MET A 243 14.69 -17.52 22.80
N ASN A 244 15.13 -18.47 21.97
CA ASN A 244 14.83 -19.89 22.17
C ASN A 244 15.48 -20.46 23.44
N VAL A 245 16.69 -19.99 23.80
CA VAL A 245 17.33 -20.34 25.07
C VAL A 245 16.49 -19.86 26.25
N VAL A 246 16.04 -18.60 26.23
CA VAL A 246 15.16 -18.04 27.28
C VAL A 246 13.83 -18.81 27.39
N LEU A 247 13.25 -19.22 26.27
CA LEU A 247 12.02 -20.03 26.26
C LEU A 247 12.21 -21.42 26.88
N ARG A 248 13.33 -22.08 26.59
CA ARG A 248 13.61 -23.46 27.04
C ARG A 248 14.16 -23.52 28.46
N ALA A 249 14.73 -22.42 28.96
CA ALA A 249 15.28 -22.35 30.31
C ALA A 249 14.20 -22.73 31.35
N LYS A 250 14.54 -23.54 32.34
CA LYS A 250 13.71 -23.80 33.52
C LYS A 250 14.57 -23.49 34.73
N GLY A 251 14.03 -22.77 35.71
CA GLY A 251 14.79 -22.48 36.93
C GLY A 251 15.16 -23.78 37.63
N THR A 252 16.45 -23.96 37.91
CA THR A 252 17.00 -25.13 38.61
C THR A 252 17.04 -24.92 40.12
N ASP A 253 17.04 -23.67 40.58
CA ASP A 253 17.10 -23.25 41.98
C ASP A 253 15.81 -22.51 42.36
N GLU A 254 15.42 -22.51 43.64
CA GLU A 254 14.16 -21.89 44.10
C GLU A 254 14.02 -20.42 43.68
N GLU A 255 15.08 -19.60 43.81
CA GLU A 255 15.06 -18.18 43.39
C GLU A 255 14.95 -18.00 41.87
N ASN A 256 15.69 -18.79 41.09
CA ASN A 256 15.63 -18.76 39.62
C ASN A 256 14.31 -19.36 39.08
N SER A 257 13.62 -20.19 39.87
CA SER A 257 12.37 -20.84 39.48
C SER A 257 11.20 -19.86 39.39
N ASP A 258 11.15 -18.89 40.30
CA ASP A 258 10.12 -17.83 40.29
C ASP A 258 10.40 -16.82 39.16
N GLU A 259 11.64 -16.38 38.98
CA GLU A 259 12.01 -15.45 37.90
C GLU A 259 11.79 -16.05 36.51
N LEU A 260 12.07 -17.35 36.32
CA LEU A 260 11.86 -18.08 35.06
C LEU A 260 10.49 -18.78 34.98
N SER A 261 9.51 -18.35 35.78
CA SER A 261 8.13 -18.80 35.67
C SER A 261 7.53 -18.47 34.29
N ILE A 262 6.47 -19.20 33.91
CA ILE A 262 5.79 -18.99 32.62
C ILE A 262 5.20 -17.58 32.55
N ASP A 263 4.64 -17.08 33.65
CA ASP A 263 4.05 -15.75 33.74
C ASP A 263 5.10 -14.64 33.54
N ASN A 264 6.27 -14.75 34.20
CA ASN A 264 7.35 -13.78 34.04
C ASN A 264 7.97 -13.80 32.64
N LYS A 265 8.14 -14.99 32.05
CA LYS A 265 8.56 -15.11 30.64
C LYS A 265 7.53 -14.51 29.71
N LEU A 266 6.24 -14.75 29.95
CA LEU A 266 5.16 -14.21 29.13
C LEU A 266 5.12 -12.69 29.21
N ALA A 267 5.28 -12.13 30.41
CA ALA A 267 5.43 -10.69 30.61
C ALA A 267 6.63 -10.15 29.83
N PHE A 268 7.81 -10.74 30.01
CA PHE A 268 9.04 -10.36 29.30
C PHE A 268 8.86 -10.36 27.77
N PHE A 269 8.36 -11.44 27.19
CA PHE A 269 8.17 -11.54 25.74
C PHE A 269 7.05 -10.62 25.24
N SER A 270 5.96 -10.46 26.00
CA SER A 270 4.86 -9.57 25.64
C SER A 270 5.29 -8.10 25.62
N GLU A 271 6.03 -7.68 26.64
CA GLU A 271 6.57 -6.32 26.76
C GLU A 271 7.66 -6.05 25.72
N THR A 272 8.56 -7.01 25.49
CA THR A 272 9.59 -6.91 24.44
C THR A 272 8.95 -6.83 23.06
N ARG A 273 7.90 -7.61 22.80
CA ARG A 273 7.11 -7.53 21.56
C ARG A 273 6.44 -6.16 21.42
N HIS A 274 5.88 -5.61 22.51
CA HIS A 274 5.28 -4.29 22.50
C HIS A 274 6.32 -3.20 22.19
N ALA A 275 7.53 -3.27 22.78
CA ALA A 275 8.61 -2.33 22.47
C ALA A 275 9.12 -2.45 21.03
N PHE A 276 9.19 -3.66 20.48
CA PHE A 276 9.63 -3.90 19.10
C PHE A 276 8.61 -3.45 18.05
N GLY A 277 7.32 -3.53 18.37
CA GLY A 277 6.19 -3.23 17.49
C GLY A 277 5.95 -4.30 16.42
N ARG A 278 4.91 -4.10 15.60
CA ARG A 278 4.39 -5.09 14.64
C ARG A 278 4.51 -4.64 13.18
N SER A 279 4.45 -5.61 12.27
CA SER A 279 4.32 -5.38 10.84
C SER A 279 2.87 -5.53 10.38
N ALA A 280 2.50 -4.78 9.35
CA ALA A 280 1.23 -4.93 8.66
C ALA A 280 1.41 -5.04 7.14
N LEU A 281 0.60 -5.91 6.52
CA LEU A 281 0.41 -5.96 5.07
C LEU A 281 -0.77 -5.06 4.69
N MET A 282 -0.55 -4.12 3.79
CA MET A 282 -1.59 -3.22 3.28
C MET A 282 -1.84 -3.47 1.80
N LEU A 283 -3.10 -3.73 1.46
CA LEU A 283 -3.57 -4.00 0.11
C LEU A 283 -4.37 -2.79 -0.37
N SER A 284 -3.79 -2.06 -1.32
CA SER A 284 -4.41 -0.86 -1.90
C SER A 284 -5.66 -1.18 -2.73
N GLY A 285 -6.48 -0.16 -2.97
CA GLY A 285 -7.52 -0.19 -4.00
C GLY A 285 -6.93 -0.29 -5.41
N GLY A 286 -7.75 -0.69 -6.39
CA GLY A 286 -7.32 -0.76 -7.79
C GLY A 286 -8.26 -1.47 -8.76
N GLY A 287 -9.53 -1.68 -8.39
CA GLY A 287 -10.49 -2.42 -9.21
C GLY A 287 -10.02 -3.85 -9.52
N ALA A 288 -10.11 -4.26 -10.78
CA ALA A 288 -9.66 -5.58 -11.22
C ALA A 288 -8.15 -5.82 -11.04
N HIS A 289 -7.32 -4.81 -10.80
CA HIS A 289 -5.90 -5.03 -10.50
C HIS A 289 -5.65 -5.57 -9.09
N GLY A 290 -6.68 -5.60 -8.24
CA GLY A 290 -6.59 -6.23 -6.92
C GLY A 290 -6.15 -7.71 -6.99
N PHE A 291 -6.38 -8.40 -8.11
CA PHE A 291 -5.90 -9.77 -8.31
C PHE A 291 -4.37 -9.91 -8.30
N TYR A 292 -3.60 -8.85 -8.56
CA TYR A 292 -2.14 -8.93 -8.38
C TYR A 292 -1.73 -9.12 -6.92
N HIS A 293 -2.55 -8.66 -5.95
CA HIS A 293 -2.29 -8.90 -4.53
C HIS A 293 -2.33 -10.39 -4.18
N ALA A 294 -3.13 -11.19 -4.89
CA ALA A 294 -3.18 -12.64 -4.71
C ALA A 294 -1.78 -13.25 -4.84
N GLY A 295 -1.00 -12.80 -5.84
CA GLY A 295 0.37 -13.28 -6.06
C GLY A 295 1.34 -12.81 -4.97
N VAL A 296 1.17 -11.57 -4.49
CA VAL A 296 1.97 -11.05 -3.38
C VAL A 296 1.71 -11.85 -2.10
N ILE A 297 0.43 -12.10 -1.78
CA ILE A 297 0.04 -12.92 -0.62
C ILE A 297 0.59 -14.34 -0.76
N LYS A 298 0.44 -14.96 -1.93
CA LYS A 298 0.97 -16.30 -2.18
C LYS A 298 2.48 -16.38 -1.94
N ALA A 299 3.25 -15.45 -2.51
CA ALA A 299 4.69 -15.40 -2.29
C ALA A 299 5.08 -15.20 -0.80
N LEU A 300 4.30 -14.42 -0.04
CA LEU A 300 4.51 -14.24 1.39
C LEU A 300 4.16 -15.50 2.20
N VAL A 301 3.04 -16.16 1.90
CA VAL A 301 2.59 -17.38 2.58
C VAL A 301 3.57 -18.54 2.32
N GLU A 302 3.97 -18.77 1.06
CA GLU A 302 4.95 -19.81 0.70
C GLU A 302 6.29 -19.64 1.44
N ASN A 303 6.65 -18.41 1.80
CA ASN A 303 7.87 -18.10 2.52
C ASN A 303 7.69 -17.95 4.05
N ASN A 304 6.48 -18.18 4.58
CA ASN A 304 6.12 -17.96 5.99
C ASN A 304 6.40 -16.51 6.45
N LEU A 305 6.10 -15.54 5.57
CA LEU A 305 6.37 -14.11 5.78
C LEU A 305 5.10 -13.24 5.84
N LEU A 306 3.91 -13.83 5.87
CA LEU A 306 2.65 -13.09 5.94
C LEU A 306 2.47 -12.46 7.35
N PRO A 307 2.39 -11.12 7.47
CA PRO A 307 2.09 -10.49 8.75
C PRO A 307 0.69 -10.83 9.25
N ASN A 308 0.50 -10.87 10.57
CA ASN A 308 -0.81 -11.13 11.17
C ASN A 308 -1.78 -9.96 11.05
N VAL A 309 -1.28 -8.72 10.93
CA VAL A 309 -2.09 -7.53 10.72
C VAL A 309 -2.19 -7.26 9.23
N ILE A 310 -3.41 -7.28 8.70
CA ILE A 310 -3.67 -7.07 7.28
C ILE A 310 -4.72 -5.98 7.15
N ALA A 311 -4.47 -5.01 6.29
CA ALA A 311 -5.41 -3.95 5.95
C ALA A 311 -5.70 -3.98 4.46
N GLY A 312 -6.96 -3.83 4.09
CA GLY A 312 -7.38 -3.81 2.70
C GLY A 312 -8.41 -2.73 2.45
N SER A 313 -8.29 -2.07 1.30
CA SER A 313 -9.17 -1.02 0.83
C SER A 313 -9.70 -1.39 -0.56
N SER A 314 -11.00 -1.21 -0.81
CA SER A 314 -11.66 -1.57 -2.07
C SER A 314 -11.32 -3.02 -2.49
N ALA A 315 -10.75 -3.24 -3.67
CA ALA A 315 -10.33 -4.56 -4.14
C ALA A 315 -9.35 -5.30 -3.19
N GLY A 316 -8.49 -4.56 -2.47
CA GLY A 316 -7.62 -5.13 -1.44
C GLY A 316 -8.39 -5.69 -0.24
N SER A 317 -9.54 -5.10 0.10
CA SER A 317 -10.41 -5.58 1.19
C SER A 317 -11.02 -6.94 0.88
N ILE A 318 -11.27 -7.24 -0.41
CA ILE A 318 -11.81 -8.52 -0.87
C ILE A 318 -10.83 -9.65 -0.54
N LEU A 319 -9.57 -9.49 -0.93
CA LEU A 319 -8.54 -10.50 -0.66
C LEU A 319 -8.20 -10.56 0.82
N ALA A 320 -8.13 -9.43 1.52
CA ALA A 320 -7.95 -9.41 2.98
C ALA A 320 -9.06 -10.17 3.72
N GLY A 321 -10.33 -10.00 3.30
CA GLY A 321 -11.46 -10.74 3.84
C GLY A 321 -11.44 -12.23 3.50
N ALA A 322 -11.07 -12.59 2.27
CA ALA A 322 -10.95 -13.99 1.85
C ALA A 322 -9.87 -14.76 2.62
N ILE A 323 -8.72 -14.13 2.91
CA ILE A 323 -7.67 -14.77 3.72
C ILE A 323 -7.98 -14.73 5.22
N ALA A 324 -8.87 -13.84 5.69
CA ALA A 324 -9.26 -13.74 7.10
C ALA A 324 -9.77 -15.06 7.68
N VAL A 325 -10.53 -15.77 6.86
CA VAL A 325 -11.33 -16.94 7.25
C VAL A 325 -10.63 -18.27 6.95
N ARG A 326 -9.40 -18.25 6.42
CA ARG A 326 -8.67 -19.43 5.94
C ARG A 326 -7.36 -19.61 6.68
N ASN A 327 -6.85 -20.82 6.88
CA ASN A 327 -5.47 -21.03 7.37
C ASN A 327 -4.44 -20.86 6.24
N ASP A 328 -3.13 -20.86 6.53
CA ASP A 328 -2.08 -20.66 5.50
C ASP A 328 -2.19 -21.67 4.34
N ASP A 329 -2.43 -22.96 4.63
CA ASP A 329 -2.60 -24.00 3.61
C ASP A 329 -3.89 -23.78 2.78
N GLU A 330 -5.00 -23.46 3.46
CA GLU A 330 -6.30 -23.17 2.83
C GLU A 330 -6.23 -21.90 1.94
N VAL A 331 -5.35 -20.95 2.28
CA VAL A 331 -5.09 -19.76 1.47
C VAL A 331 -4.39 -20.17 0.17
N LEU A 332 -3.36 -21.01 0.22
CA LEU A 332 -2.67 -21.47 -1.00
C LEU A 332 -3.61 -22.24 -1.93
N GLU A 333 -4.48 -23.10 -1.38
CA GLU A 333 -5.50 -23.80 -2.14
C GLU A 333 -6.51 -22.83 -2.78
N PHE A 334 -7.00 -21.84 -2.04
CA PHE A 334 -7.91 -20.83 -2.57
C PHE A 334 -7.29 -20.00 -3.69
N LEU A 335 -6.03 -19.58 -3.54
CA LEU A 335 -5.32 -18.76 -4.52
C LEU A 335 -4.97 -19.53 -5.80
N SER A 336 -4.99 -20.87 -5.78
CA SER A 336 -4.72 -21.72 -6.96
C SER A 336 -5.79 -21.59 -8.06
N GLY A 337 -6.98 -21.05 -7.73
CA GLY A 337 -7.96 -20.57 -8.71
C GLY A 337 -9.09 -21.54 -9.07
N GLU A 338 -9.11 -22.76 -8.51
CA GLU A 338 -10.16 -23.75 -8.86
C GLU A 338 -11.57 -23.31 -8.43
N ASN A 339 -11.67 -22.57 -7.32
CA ASN A 339 -12.95 -22.16 -6.72
C ASN A 339 -13.16 -20.63 -6.66
N VAL A 340 -12.32 -19.83 -7.34
CA VAL A 340 -12.44 -18.37 -7.28
C VAL A 340 -13.44 -17.88 -8.33
N ASN A 341 -14.52 -17.25 -7.87
CA ASN A 341 -15.43 -16.55 -8.77
C ASN A 341 -14.78 -15.24 -9.22
N LEU A 342 -14.38 -15.17 -10.50
CA LEU A 342 -13.69 -14.01 -11.06
C LEU A 342 -14.65 -12.90 -11.54
N ASN A 343 -15.96 -13.12 -11.46
CA ASN A 343 -16.98 -12.19 -11.97
C ASN A 343 -17.33 -11.08 -10.97
N PHE A 344 -16.35 -10.26 -10.58
CA PHE A 344 -16.56 -9.17 -9.62
C PHE A 344 -17.25 -7.93 -10.24
N LEU A 345 -16.91 -7.61 -11.48
CA LEU A 345 -17.40 -6.44 -12.24
C LEU A 345 -18.39 -6.82 -13.35
N GLY A 346 -19.06 -7.97 -13.19
CA GLY A 346 -20.03 -8.43 -14.19
C GLY A 346 -21.22 -7.46 -14.28
N PRO A 347 -21.64 -7.03 -15.48
CA PRO A 347 -22.82 -6.19 -15.63
C PRO A 347 -24.06 -7.00 -15.23
N ASN A 348 -24.60 -6.71 -14.05
CA ASN A 348 -25.84 -7.32 -13.57
C ASN A 348 -27.03 -6.62 -14.23
N ILE A 349 -27.30 -7.00 -15.48
CA ILE A 349 -28.42 -6.48 -16.26
C ILE A 349 -29.62 -7.37 -16.00
N THR A 350 -30.56 -6.88 -15.20
CA THR A 350 -31.82 -7.59 -14.95
C THR A 350 -32.72 -7.54 -16.18
N GLU A 351 -33.67 -8.48 -16.31
CA GLU A 351 -34.65 -8.48 -17.41
C GLU A 351 -35.50 -7.20 -17.42
N GLN A 352 -35.76 -6.62 -16.24
CA GLN A 352 -36.43 -5.31 -16.10
C GLN A 352 -35.58 -4.18 -16.67
N ASP A 353 -34.28 -4.15 -16.38
CA ASP A 353 -33.40 -3.12 -16.98
C ASP A 353 -33.29 -3.25 -18.51
N ARG A 354 -33.43 -4.47 -19.06
CA ARG A 354 -33.53 -4.67 -20.51
C ARG A 354 -34.85 -4.15 -21.06
N ALA A 355 -35.95 -4.26 -20.33
CA ALA A 355 -37.22 -3.69 -20.77
C ALA A 355 -37.20 -2.14 -20.73
N ASP A 356 -36.62 -1.56 -19.67
CA ASP A 356 -36.71 -0.13 -19.39
C ASP A 356 -35.72 0.73 -20.21
N TYR A 357 -34.51 0.22 -20.46
CA TYR A 357 -33.42 1.02 -21.02
C TYR A 357 -32.97 0.62 -22.41
N THR A 358 -33.56 -0.42 -23.03
CA THR A 358 -33.21 -0.81 -24.39
C THR A 358 -33.82 0.19 -25.37
N PRO A 359 -33.01 0.96 -26.12
CA PRO A 359 -33.52 1.92 -27.07
C PRO A 359 -34.22 1.24 -28.25
N SER A 360 -35.41 1.70 -28.60
CA SER A 360 -36.19 1.17 -29.73
C SER A 360 -35.42 1.23 -31.06
N PHE A 361 -34.49 2.19 -31.21
CA PHE A 361 -33.66 2.37 -32.41
C PHE A 361 -32.52 1.35 -32.54
N LEU A 362 -32.14 0.63 -31.48
CA LEU A 362 -31.10 -0.41 -31.56
C LEU A 362 -31.65 -1.73 -32.12
N SER A 363 -32.96 -1.97 -32.05
CA SER A 363 -33.59 -3.19 -32.56
C SER A 363 -33.27 -3.55 -34.02
N PRO A 364 -33.13 -2.62 -35.00
CA PRO A 364 -32.76 -2.94 -36.38
C PRO A 364 -31.26 -3.25 -36.54
N ALA A 365 -30.41 -2.80 -35.61
CA ALA A 365 -28.96 -3.02 -35.65
C ALA A 365 -28.56 -4.48 -35.34
N GLN A 366 -29.49 -5.28 -34.81
CA GLN A 366 -29.33 -6.71 -34.56
C GLN A 366 -29.08 -7.52 -35.84
N LEU A 367 -29.49 -7.00 -37.00
CA LEU A 367 -29.28 -7.62 -38.31
C LEU A 367 -27.90 -7.31 -38.92
N LEU A 368 -27.25 -6.21 -38.49
CA LEU A 368 -26.03 -5.66 -39.08
C LEU A 368 -24.76 -6.00 -38.28
N LEU A 369 -24.88 -6.21 -36.97
CA LEU A 369 -23.77 -6.51 -36.09
C LEU A 369 -23.66 -8.02 -35.79
N PRO A 370 -22.45 -8.60 -35.67
CA PRO A 370 -22.26 -9.93 -35.12
C PRO A 370 -22.92 -10.02 -33.73
N LYS A 371 -23.52 -11.16 -33.38
CA LYS A 371 -24.31 -11.34 -32.14
C LYS A 371 -23.60 -10.80 -30.87
N GLY A 372 -22.29 -11.04 -30.73
CA GLY A 372 -21.51 -10.52 -29.59
C GLY A 372 -21.26 -9.00 -29.60
N GLY A 373 -21.22 -8.36 -30.78
CA GLY A 373 -21.06 -6.90 -30.90
C GLY A 373 -22.36 -6.16 -30.59
N PHE A 374 -23.51 -6.74 -30.97
CA PHE A 374 -24.82 -6.20 -30.65
C PHE A 374 -25.10 -6.23 -29.14
N GLU A 375 -24.79 -7.35 -28.48
CA GLU A 375 -24.95 -7.49 -27.03
C GLU A 375 -24.07 -6.48 -26.27
N PHE A 376 -22.82 -6.28 -26.68
CA PHE A 376 -21.94 -5.29 -26.07
C PHE A 376 -22.48 -3.85 -26.18
N VAL A 377 -22.96 -3.45 -27.36
CA VAL A 377 -23.51 -2.10 -27.59
C VAL A 377 -24.80 -1.90 -26.81
N ARG A 378 -25.70 -2.89 -26.81
CA ARG A 378 -26.94 -2.86 -26.03
C ARG A 378 -26.64 -2.71 -24.54
N ASP A 379 -25.76 -3.54 -24.01
CA ASP A 379 -25.42 -3.57 -22.60
C ASP A 379 -24.73 -2.25 -22.18
N ALA A 380 -23.88 -1.67 -23.04
CA ALA A 380 -23.29 -0.35 -22.83
C ALA A 380 -24.33 0.77 -22.80
N PHE A 381 -25.34 0.75 -23.68
CA PHE A 381 -26.44 1.72 -23.67
C PHE A 381 -27.34 1.58 -22.43
N ILE A 382 -27.63 0.34 -22.00
CA ILE A 382 -28.37 0.08 -20.77
C ILE A 382 -27.61 0.64 -19.56
N LEU A 383 -26.30 0.40 -19.49
CA LEU A 383 -25.43 0.91 -18.42
C LEU A 383 -25.35 2.45 -18.44
N LEU A 384 -25.30 3.07 -19.62
CA LEU A 384 -25.28 4.53 -19.76
C LEU A 384 -26.61 5.16 -19.35
N ASN A 385 -27.74 4.61 -19.79
CA ASN A 385 -29.06 5.11 -19.41
C ASN A 385 -29.33 4.90 -17.91
N ARG A 386 -28.89 3.77 -17.35
CA ARG A 386 -28.92 3.52 -15.91
C ARG A 386 -28.08 4.53 -15.13
N PHE A 387 -26.91 4.90 -15.65
CA PHE A 387 -26.09 5.95 -15.05
C PHE A 387 -26.78 7.31 -15.08
N LEU A 388 -27.43 7.67 -16.19
CA LEU A 388 -28.16 8.95 -16.31
C LEU A 388 -29.36 9.02 -15.35
N ASP A 389 -30.08 7.91 -15.16
CA ASP A 389 -31.28 7.84 -14.32
C ASP A 389 -30.94 7.68 -12.83
N LYS A 390 -30.09 6.69 -12.50
CA LYS A 390 -29.83 6.26 -11.12
C LYS A 390 -28.49 6.73 -10.54
N ARG A 391 -27.64 7.38 -11.36
CA ARG A 391 -26.28 7.85 -11.00
C ARG A 391 -25.28 6.76 -10.59
N TYR A 392 -25.53 5.50 -10.91
CA TYR A 392 -24.57 4.40 -10.75
C TYR A 392 -24.63 3.43 -11.93
N VAL A 393 -23.50 2.79 -12.22
CA VAL A 393 -23.31 1.94 -13.41
C VAL A 393 -23.59 0.47 -13.09
N LEU A 394 -23.02 -0.04 -11.98
CA LEU A 394 -23.06 -1.46 -11.63
C LEU A 394 -23.93 -1.70 -10.38
N ASP A 395 -24.73 -2.76 -10.42
CA ASP A 395 -25.50 -3.23 -9.26
C ASP A 395 -24.62 -4.08 -8.33
N THR A 396 -24.83 -3.93 -7.03
CA THR A 396 -24.01 -4.54 -5.97
C THR A 396 -24.32 -6.00 -5.71
N LYS A 397 -25.41 -6.57 -6.28
CA LYS A 397 -25.82 -7.96 -6.03
C LYS A 397 -24.80 -9.00 -6.50
N THR A 398 -24.32 -8.91 -7.73
CA THR A 398 -23.31 -9.85 -8.27
C THR A 398 -22.02 -9.81 -7.44
N LEU A 399 -21.57 -8.59 -7.10
CA LEU A 399 -20.41 -8.40 -6.25
C LEU A 399 -20.65 -9.00 -4.86
N ARG A 400 -21.78 -8.71 -4.22
CA ARG A 400 -22.18 -9.27 -2.92
C ARG A 400 -22.15 -10.80 -2.92
N ASP A 401 -22.75 -11.44 -3.92
CA ASP A 401 -22.86 -12.89 -3.98
C ASP A 401 -21.48 -13.53 -4.21
N CYS A 402 -20.63 -12.87 -5.01
CA CYS A 402 -19.22 -13.24 -5.15
C CYS A 402 -18.46 -13.14 -3.81
N LEU A 403 -18.55 -12.00 -3.12
CA LEU A 403 -17.89 -11.78 -1.82
C LEU A 403 -18.38 -12.79 -0.76
N ARG A 404 -19.70 -13.05 -0.72
CA ARG A 404 -20.29 -14.04 0.18
C ARG A 404 -19.83 -15.46 -0.12
N SER A 405 -19.68 -15.82 -1.40
CA SER A 405 -19.10 -17.12 -1.78
C SER A 405 -17.62 -17.25 -1.40
N ALA A 406 -16.86 -16.15 -1.47
CA ALA A 406 -15.44 -16.15 -1.17
C ALA A 406 -15.14 -16.16 0.34
N MET A 407 -15.91 -15.42 1.14
CA MET A 407 -15.62 -15.22 2.57
C MET A 407 -16.53 -16.04 3.48
N GLY A 408 -17.74 -16.39 3.04
CA GLY A 408 -18.80 -16.90 3.91
C GLY A 408 -19.37 -15.82 4.85
N ASP A 409 -20.40 -16.16 5.62
CA ASP A 409 -21.04 -15.24 6.58
C ASP A 409 -20.25 -15.15 7.89
N TYR A 410 -18.96 -14.82 7.82
CA TYR A 410 -18.11 -14.62 9.00
C TYR A 410 -18.06 -13.15 9.41
N THR A 411 -18.08 -12.92 10.72
CA THR A 411 -17.82 -11.61 11.34
C THR A 411 -16.31 -11.40 11.57
N PHE A 412 -15.89 -10.15 11.80
CA PHE A 412 -14.50 -9.84 12.13
C PHE A 412 -14.00 -10.61 13.36
N ARG A 413 -14.85 -10.75 14.39
CA ARG A 413 -14.52 -11.53 15.58
C ARG A 413 -14.38 -13.02 15.28
N GLU A 414 -15.34 -13.62 14.58
CA GLU A 414 -15.30 -15.05 14.25
C GLU A 414 -14.08 -15.42 13.39
N ALA A 415 -13.71 -14.55 12.45
CA ALA A 415 -12.51 -14.75 11.65
C ALA A 415 -11.23 -14.67 12.49
N TYR A 416 -11.15 -13.68 13.39
CA TYR A 416 -10.01 -13.52 14.30
C TYR A 416 -9.87 -14.72 15.25
N ASP A 417 -10.98 -15.20 15.84
CA ASP A 417 -10.96 -16.33 16.75
C ASP A 417 -10.55 -17.65 16.04
N ARG A 418 -10.81 -17.75 14.72
CA ARG A 418 -10.43 -18.90 13.89
C ARG A 418 -8.96 -18.88 13.48
N THR A 419 -8.47 -17.78 12.93
CA THR A 419 -7.14 -17.73 12.27
C THR A 419 -6.09 -16.92 13.05
N GLY A 420 -6.52 -16.10 14.01
CA GLY A 420 -5.66 -15.14 14.71
C GLY A 420 -5.21 -13.95 13.85
N ARG A 421 -5.68 -13.85 12.60
CA ARG A 421 -5.35 -12.74 11.70
C ARG A 421 -6.24 -11.53 11.98
N ILE A 422 -5.62 -10.36 12.05
CA ILE A 422 -6.27 -9.09 12.32
C ILE A 422 -6.53 -8.41 10.97
N ILE A 423 -7.77 -8.50 10.50
CA ILE A 423 -8.19 -7.82 9.27
C ILE A 423 -8.76 -6.45 9.58
N ASN A 424 -8.39 -5.50 8.74
CA ASN A 424 -8.85 -4.13 8.81
C ASN A 424 -9.39 -3.70 7.44
N VAL A 425 -10.60 -3.15 7.43
CA VAL A 425 -11.25 -2.64 6.21
C VAL A 425 -11.59 -1.18 6.41
N THR A 426 -11.22 -0.34 5.44
CA THR A 426 -11.55 1.09 5.44
C THR A 426 -12.87 1.35 4.74
N VAL A 427 -13.72 2.16 5.38
CA VAL A 427 -15.01 2.60 4.82
C VAL A 427 -15.20 4.09 5.10
N THR A 428 -15.81 4.80 4.17
CA THR A 428 -16.17 6.21 4.31
C THR A 428 -17.69 6.35 4.37
N PRO A 429 -18.26 7.07 5.34
CA PRO A 429 -19.71 7.33 5.37
C PRO A 429 -20.11 8.26 4.22
N LEU A 430 -21.32 8.09 3.67
CA LEU A 430 -21.81 8.95 2.58
C LEU A 430 -22.04 10.41 3.04
N SER A 431 -22.36 10.59 4.33
CA SER A 431 -22.52 11.90 4.94
C SER A 431 -21.14 12.56 5.09
N ALA A 432 -20.93 13.68 4.39
CA ALA A 432 -19.64 14.37 4.29
C ALA A 432 -19.11 14.98 5.61
N ASP A 433 -19.85 14.85 6.71
CA ASP A 433 -19.51 15.43 8.01
C ASP A 433 -18.70 14.46 8.90
N ASP A 434 -18.60 13.18 8.56
CA ASP A 434 -17.97 12.15 9.41
C ASP A 434 -16.67 11.60 8.79
N TYR A 435 -15.75 11.15 9.65
CA TYR A 435 -14.43 10.69 9.25
C TYR A 435 -14.44 9.23 8.76
N PRO A 436 -13.49 8.83 7.89
CA PRO A 436 -13.31 7.43 7.51
C PRO A 436 -13.13 6.52 8.73
N GLN A 437 -13.84 5.39 8.72
CA GLN A 437 -13.78 4.40 9.79
C GLN A 437 -12.93 3.20 9.39
N LEU A 438 -12.17 2.68 10.36
CA LEU A 438 -11.41 1.45 10.23
C LEU A 438 -12.13 0.31 10.95
N LEU A 439 -12.75 -0.58 10.20
CA LEU A 439 -13.50 -1.72 10.72
C LEU A 439 -12.56 -2.90 10.97
N ASN A 440 -12.58 -3.43 12.19
CA ASN A 440 -11.81 -4.60 12.60
C ASN A 440 -12.47 -5.31 13.80
N TYR A 441 -11.84 -6.36 14.33
CA TYR A 441 -12.40 -7.14 15.44
C TYR A 441 -12.50 -6.37 16.78
N LEU A 442 -11.82 -5.23 16.94
CA LEU A 442 -11.92 -4.35 18.12
C LEU A 442 -12.98 -3.26 17.93
N THR A 443 -12.99 -2.61 16.76
CA THR A 443 -13.87 -1.48 16.47
C THR A 443 -15.27 -1.91 16.03
N ALA A 444 -15.38 -3.04 15.32
CA ALA A 444 -16.61 -3.54 14.73
C ALA A 444 -16.67 -5.09 14.75
N PRO A 445 -16.64 -5.73 15.95
CA PRO A 445 -16.50 -7.19 16.08
C PRO A 445 -17.60 -8.00 15.38
N ASN A 446 -18.84 -7.49 15.43
CA ASN A 446 -20.03 -8.21 14.97
C ASN A 446 -20.37 -7.94 13.51
N VAL A 447 -19.66 -7.02 12.84
CA VAL A 447 -19.87 -6.70 11.43
C VAL A 447 -19.38 -7.85 10.56
N ILE A 448 -20.16 -8.16 9.53
CA ILE A 448 -19.87 -9.22 8.56
C ILE A 448 -18.81 -8.73 7.56
N ILE A 449 -17.77 -9.53 7.35
CA ILE A 449 -16.59 -9.13 6.57
C ILE A 449 -16.97 -8.83 5.12
N TRP A 450 -17.78 -9.68 4.48
CA TRP A 450 -18.19 -9.43 3.08
C TRP A 450 -19.02 -8.14 2.93
N SER A 451 -19.79 -7.76 3.95
CA SER A 451 -20.57 -6.51 3.95
C SER A 451 -19.66 -5.29 4.09
N ALA A 452 -18.64 -5.37 4.96
CA ALA A 452 -17.61 -4.35 5.06
C ALA A 452 -16.79 -4.21 3.77
N SER A 453 -16.40 -5.32 3.13
CA SER A 453 -15.73 -5.30 1.83
C SER A 453 -16.62 -4.73 0.72
N LEU A 454 -17.93 -5.04 0.73
CA LEU A 454 -18.88 -4.48 -0.23
C LEU A 454 -18.98 -2.95 -0.08
N ALA A 455 -19.03 -2.44 1.16
CA ALA A 455 -18.98 -1.01 1.46
C ALA A 455 -17.68 -0.37 0.98
N SER A 456 -16.55 -1.03 1.25
CA SER A 456 -15.24 -0.59 0.80
C SER A 456 -15.10 -0.62 -0.72
N CYS A 457 -15.82 -1.48 -1.44
CA CYS A 457 -15.81 -1.52 -2.91
C CYS A 457 -16.84 -0.60 -3.58
N ALA A 458 -17.68 0.11 -2.80
CA ALA A 458 -18.76 0.94 -3.33
C ALA A 458 -18.22 2.28 -3.85
N ILE A 459 -17.46 2.24 -4.96
CA ILE A 459 -16.85 3.41 -5.59
C ILE A 459 -17.96 4.41 -5.96
N PRO A 460 -17.86 5.69 -5.54
CA PRO A 460 -18.81 6.72 -5.91
C PRO A 460 -19.05 6.76 -7.42
N ASN A 461 -20.31 6.92 -7.84
CA ASN A 461 -20.77 6.93 -9.24
C ASN A 461 -20.62 5.61 -10.03
N VAL A 462 -19.91 4.60 -9.51
CA VAL A 462 -19.79 3.28 -10.14
C VAL A 462 -20.75 2.29 -9.49
N PHE A 463 -20.72 2.20 -8.16
CA PHE A 463 -21.57 1.33 -7.36
C PHE A 463 -22.48 2.16 -6.45
N ARG A 464 -23.63 1.57 -6.10
CA ARG A 464 -24.55 2.17 -5.13
C ARG A 464 -23.94 2.09 -3.71
N PRO A 465 -24.05 3.16 -2.89
CA PRO A 465 -23.69 3.10 -1.47
C PRO A 465 -24.48 2.02 -0.72
N VAL A 466 -23.82 1.31 0.18
CA VAL A 466 -24.40 0.14 0.88
C VAL A 466 -24.43 0.33 2.38
N GLU A 467 -25.34 -0.38 3.05
CA GLU A 467 -25.41 -0.42 4.51
C GLU A 467 -24.53 -1.56 5.04
N LEU A 468 -23.93 -1.33 6.21
CA LEU A 468 -23.16 -2.36 6.90
C LEU A 468 -24.10 -3.34 7.60
N LEU A 469 -23.80 -4.63 7.49
CA LEU A 469 -24.55 -5.72 8.11
C LEU A 469 -23.73 -6.34 9.24
N ALA A 470 -24.41 -6.68 10.33
CA ALA A 470 -23.83 -7.32 11.49
C ALA A 470 -24.68 -8.52 11.93
N LYS A 471 -24.09 -9.42 12.72
CA LYS A 471 -24.84 -10.46 13.40
C LYS A 471 -25.36 -9.96 14.75
N ASP A 472 -26.63 -10.22 15.04
CA ASP A 472 -27.20 -10.04 16.37
C ASP A 472 -26.72 -11.15 17.34
N GLU A 473 -27.15 -11.07 18.61
CA GLU A 473 -26.83 -12.09 19.62
C GLU A 473 -27.37 -13.49 19.26
N ASN A 474 -28.42 -13.55 18.44
CA ASN A 474 -29.04 -14.79 17.97
C ASN A 474 -28.39 -15.33 16.68
N GLY A 475 -27.42 -14.62 16.10
CA GLY A 475 -26.75 -14.97 14.85
C GLY A 475 -27.49 -14.54 13.57
N ASN A 476 -28.58 -13.77 13.66
CA ASN A 476 -29.30 -13.24 12.52
C ASN A 476 -28.57 -12.04 11.92
N ILE A 477 -28.64 -11.90 10.60
CA ILE A 477 -28.02 -10.79 9.87
C ILE A 477 -28.95 -9.58 9.88
N VAL A 478 -28.51 -8.49 10.53
CA VAL A 478 -29.26 -7.23 10.68
C VAL A 478 -28.40 -6.03 10.25
N PRO A 479 -29.02 -4.89 9.87
CA PRO A 479 -28.28 -3.65 9.66
C PRO A 479 -27.55 -3.23 10.93
N TYR A 480 -26.26 -2.88 10.80
CA TYR A 480 -25.42 -2.47 11.93
C TYR A 480 -25.89 -1.15 12.52
N TYR A 481 -26.25 -0.19 11.67
CA TYR A 481 -26.87 1.08 12.07
C TYR A 481 -28.36 1.05 11.71
N ARG A 482 -29.24 1.11 12.73
CA ARG A 482 -30.70 1.11 12.53
C ARG A 482 -31.22 2.34 11.78
N GLU A 483 -30.44 3.42 11.76
CA GLU A 483 -30.75 4.69 11.09
C GLU A 483 -30.57 4.64 9.55
N GLY A 484 -30.08 3.52 9.00
CA GLY A 484 -29.89 3.37 7.56
C GLY A 484 -28.68 4.14 7.02
N LEU A 485 -27.62 4.27 7.83
CA LEU A 485 -26.36 4.90 7.40
C LEU A 485 -25.71 4.12 6.26
N LYS A 486 -25.44 4.82 5.16
CA LYS A 486 -24.82 4.26 3.95
C LYS A 486 -23.36 4.63 3.87
N TRP A 487 -22.59 3.70 3.32
CA TRP A 487 -21.15 3.74 3.22
C TRP A 487 -20.71 3.65 1.76
N SER A 488 -19.60 4.31 1.45
CA SER A 488 -18.93 4.32 0.16
C SER A 488 -17.45 3.91 0.31
N ASP A 489 -16.78 3.73 -0.83
CA ASP A 489 -15.40 3.28 -0.92
C ASP A 489 -14.43 4.16 -0.11
N GLY A 490 -13.69 3.53 0.81
CA GLY A 490 -12.70 4.18 1.66
C GLY A 490 -11.40 4.55 0.93
N SER A 491 -11.11 3.97 -0.24
CA SER A 491 -9.89 4.26 -1.04
C SER A 491 -9.84 5.68 -1.58
N VAL A 492 -11.00 6.32 -1.77
CA VAL A 492 -11.08 7.69 -2.30
C VAL A 492 -10.53 8.70 -1.30
N GLU A 493 -10.74 8.48 0.00
CA GLU A 493 -10.33 9.39 1.08
C GLU A 493 -9.14 8.88 1.91
N CYS A 494 -9.07 7.58 2.17
CA CYS A 494 -8.03 6.94 2.97
C CYS A 494 -7.74 5.49 2.50
N ASP A 495 -6.94 5.34 1.46
CA ASP A 495 -6.59 4.01 0.93
C ASP A 495 -5.68 3.21 1.89
N LEU A 496 -4.76 3.89 2.60
CA LEU A 496 -3.79 3.27 3.50
C LEU A 496 -3.86 3.88 4.93
N PRO A 497 -4.61 3.27 5.87
CA PRO A 497 -4.84 3.79 7.22
C PRO A 497 -3.66 3.53 8.18
N MET A 498 -2.46 3.99 7.83
CA MET A 498 -1.23 3.70 8.60
C MET A 498 -1.30 4.19 10.05
N GLU A 499 -1.79 5.41 10.27
CA GLU A 499 -1.85 6.03 11.60
C GLU A 499 -2.79 5.26 12.54
N ARG A 500 -4.01 4.96 12.10
CA ARG A 500 -4.96 4.14 12.87
C ARG A 500 -4.45 2.73 13.17
N LEU A 501 -3.72 2.11 12.24
CA LEU A 501 -3.09 0.81 12.49
C LEU A 501 -1.95 0.88 13.50
N SER A 502 -1.17 1.97 13.46
CA SER A 502 -0.14 2.24 14.46
C SER A 502 -0.74 2.41 15.85
N GLU A 503 -1.85 3.14 15.98
CA GLU A 503 -2.56 3.35 17.25
C GLU A 503 -3.17 2.06 17.80
N LEU A 504 -3.97 1.35 17.00
CA LEU A 504 -4.77 0.21 17.49
C LEU A 504 -3.93 -1.05 17.71
N PHE A 505 -2.91 -1.28 16.87
CA PHE A 505 -2.18 -2.55 16.85
C PHE A 505 -0.69 -2.39 17.06
N ASN A 506 -0.20 -1.19 17.40
CA ASN A 506 1.22 -0.89 17.58
C ASN A 506 2.06 -1.33 16.36
N VAL A 507 1.54 -1.04 15.17
CA VAL A 507 2.22 -1.31 13.90
C VAL A 507 3.20 -0.19 13.62
N ASN A 508 4.47 -0.54 13.41
CA ASN A 508 5.54 0.40 13.08
C ASN A 508 6.28 0.05 11.78
N HIS A 509 5.88 -1.04 11.12
CA HIS A 509 6.45 -1.48 9.86
C HIS A 509 5.36 -1.81 8.84
N PHE A 510 5.39 -1.16 7.68
CA PHE A 510 4.34 -1.28 6.68
C PHE A 510 4.87 -1.90 5.38
N ILE A 511 4.26 -3.02 4.99
CA ILE A 511 4.45 -3.68 3.70
C ILE A 511 3.23 -3.34 2.84
N VAL A 512 3.41 -2.53 1.81
CA VAL A 512 2.31 -2.05 0.95
C VAL A 512 2.39 -2.77 -0.39
N SER A 513 1.29 -3.41 -0.79
CA SER A 513 1.10 -3.86 -2.16
C SER A 513 0.29 -2.81 -2.90
N GLN A 514 0.93 -2.15 -3.87
CA GLN A 514 0.39 -1.01 -4.59
C GLN A 514 0.02 -1.38 -6.02
N VAL A 515 -1.27 -1.31 -6.34
CA VAL A 515 -1.80 -1.62 -7.68
C VAL A 515 -2.46 -0.42 -8.36
N ASN A 516 -2.63 0.69 -7.64
CA ASN A 516 -3.23 1.90 -8.18
C ASN A 516 -2.50 2.44 -9.41
N ILE A 517 -3.25 2.77 -10.45
CA ILE A 517 -2.69 3.39 -11.68
C ILE A 517 -2.14 4.77 -11.38
N HIS A 518 -2.87 5.57 -10.60
CA HIS A 518 -2.47 6.95 -10.30
C HIS A 518 -1.15 6.99 -9.52
N TYR A 519 -0.87 5.98 -8.68
CA TYR A 519 0.43 5.85 -8.03
C TYR A 519 1.59 5.72 -9.02
N LYS A 520 1.41 4.95 -10.10
CA LYS A 520 2.44 4.79 -11.15
C LYS A 520 2.74 6.13 -11.84
N ILE A 521 1.72 6.94 -12.09
CA ILE A 521 1.83 8.25 -12.75
C ILE A 521 2.47 9.28 -11.81
N VAL A 522 2.04 9.32 -10.54
CA VAL A 522 2.41 10.35 -9.57
C VAL A 522 3.72 10.02 -8.84
N SER A 523 3.79 8.85 -8.20
CA SER A 523 4.91 8.47 -7.32
C SER A 523 6.11 7.93 -8.09
N GLY A 524 5.90 7.07 -9.09
CA GLY A 524 6.93 6.58 -10.03
C GLY A 524 8.33 6.40 -9.42
N HIS A 525 8.46 5.61 -8.33
CA HIS A 525 9.74 5.46 -7.62
C HIS A 525 10.68 4.41 -8.26
N ALA A 526 10.16 3.46 -9.05
CA ALA A 526 10.93 2.32 -9.52
C ALA A 526 11.87 2.62 -10.71
N ALA A 527 11.65 3.70 -11.47
CA ALA A 527 12.46 4.02 -12.65
C ALA A 527 13.73 4.83 -12.32
N PHE A 528 13.81 5.46 -11.14
CA PHE A 528 14.83 6.47 -10.86
C PHE A 528 15.98 5.92 -10.02
N GLY A 529 17.03 5.46 -10.70
CA GLY A 529 18.27 5.04 -10.07
C GLY A 529 18.88 6.13 -9.17
N ASN A 530 19.71 5.69 -8.23
CA ASN A 530 20.33 6.45 -7.12
C ASN A 530 21.27 7.63 -7.53
N GLY A 531 21.13 8.22 -8.72
CA GLY A 531 21.94 9.36 -9.18
C GLY A 531 21.46 10.71 -8.67
N GLN A 532 22.34 11.72 -8.71
CA GLN A 532 22.04 13.11 -8.32
C GLN A 532 20.83 13.72 -9.06
N THR A 533 20.57 13.29 -10.30
CA THR A 533 19.40 13.70 -11.09
C THR A 533 18.07 13.15 -10.57
N GLY A 534 18.06 11.96 -9.95
CA GLY A 534 16.87 11.42 -9.28
C GLY A 534 16.45 12.26 -8.08
N SER A 535 17.42 12.86 -7.38
CA SER A 535 17.17 13.77 -6.26
C SER A 535 16.41 15.03 -6.69
N LEU A 536 16.78 15.64 -7.82
CA LEU A 536 16.10 16.83 -8.36
C LEU A 536 14.66 16.53 -8.76
N MET A 537 14.43 15.40 -9.45
CA MET A 537 13.07 14.98 -9.82
C MET A 537 12.22 14.70 -8.58
N SER A 538 12.78 14.00 -7.59
CA SER A 538 12.08 13.74 -6.33
C SER A 538 11.71 15.04 -5.60
N PHE A 539 12.59 16.04 -5.65
CA PHE A 539 12.33 17.37 -5.09
C PHE A 539 11.20 18.07 -5.84
N LEU A 540 11.23 18.10 -7.17
CA LEU A 540 10.18 18.73 -7.99
C LEU A 540 8.81 18.07 -7.77
N LYS A 541 8.76 16.73 -7.71
CA LYS A 541 7.52 16.00 -7.39
C LYS A 541 7.00 16.32 -5.99
N LYS A 542 7.88 16.40 -4.99
CA LYS A 542 7.51 16.79 -3.62
C LYS A 542 6.98 18.22 -3.56
N GLN A 543 7.60 19.16 -4.26
CA GLN A 543 7.12 20.54 -4.36
C GLN A 543 5.75 20.62 -5.03
N MET A 544 5.54 19.88 -6.12
CA MET A 544 4.25 19.81 -6.79
C MET A 544 3.16 19.24 -5.86
N LYS A 545 3.45 18.15 -5.14
CA LYS A 545 2.52 17.54 -4.18
C LYS A 545 2.19 18.50 -3.04
N ALA A 546 3.19 19.19 -2.49
CA ALA A 546 3.01 20.20 -1.45
C ALA A 546 2.17 21.39 -1.95
N TYR A 547 2.40 21.84 -3.18
CA TYR A 547 1.63 22.92 -3.79
C TYR A 547 0.15 22.54 -3.99
N ILE A 548 -0.13 21.34 -4.52
CA ILE A 548 -1.50 20.81 -4.65
C ILE A 548 -2.18 20.73 -3.28
N LYS A 549 -1.45 20.23 -2.27
CA LYS A 549 -1.95 20.13 -0.89
C LYS A 549 -2.28 21.51 -0.33
N ASN A 550 -1.37 22.48 -0.47
CA ASN A 550 -1.57 23.83 0.03
C ASN A 550 -2.73 24.55 -0.67
N ILE A 551 -2.90 24.36 -1.99
CA ILE A 551 -4.08 24.91 -2.71
C ILE A 551 -5.38 24.29 -2.18
N ALA A 552 -5.38 22.99 -1.93
CA ALA A 552 -6.54 22.32 -1.40
C ALA A 552 -6.89 22.78 0.02
N GLU A 553 -5.89 22.89 0.90
CA GLU A 553 -6.05 23.38 2.28
C GLU A 553 -6.40 24.88 2.34
N PHE A 554 -5.87 25.69 1.40
CA PHE A 554 -6.15 27.13 1.34
C PHE A 554 -7.62 27.45 0.99
N GLY A 555 -8.40 26.47 0.53
CA GLY A 555 -9.85 26.62 0.50
C GLY A 555 -10.33 27.61 -0.57
N LEU A 556 -10.24 27.22 -1.83
CA LEU A 556 -11.29 27.61 -2.77
C LEU A 556 -12.50 26.69 -2.53
N ASN A 557 -13.25 26.98 -1.47
CA ASN A 557 -14.65 26.56 -1.29
C ASN A 557 -15.57 27.28 -2.31
N THR A 558 -15.02 27.68 -3.45
CA THR A 558 -15.76 28.29 -4.55
C THR A 558 -16.27 27.17 -5.44
N SER A 559 -17.50 27.36 -5.91
CA SER A 559 -18.23 26.43 -6.76
C SER A 559 -17.47 25.96 -8.00
N VAL A 560 -16.36 26.59 -8.40
CA VAL A 560 -15.53 26.20 -9.54
C VAL A 560 -14.73 24.91 -9.28
N LEU A 561 -14.20 24.68 -8.07
CA LEU A 561 -13.56 23.40 -7.74
C LEU A 561 -14.57 22.27 -7.49
N LYS A 562 -15.77 22.61 -6.99
CA LYS A 562 -16.91 21.67 -6.91
C LYS A 562 -17.48 21.34 -8.30
N PHE A 563 -17.48 22.29 -9.24
CA PHE A 563 -17.93 22.10 -10.63
C PHE A 563 -16.99 21.21 -11.45
N LEU A 564 -15.71 21.14 -11.06
CA LEU A 564 -14.73 20.20 -11.60
C LEU A 564 -14.73 18.84 -10.87
N ASP A 565 -15.61 18.64 -9.88
CA ASP A 565 -15.77 17.39 -9.12
C ASP A 565 -14.44 16.85 -8.56
N ILE A 566 -13.61 17.75 -8.00
CA ILE A 566 -12.24 17.43 -7.56
C ILE A 566 -12.25 16.75 -6.18
N GLY A 567 -13.03 15.68 -6.02
CA GLY A 567 -12.86 14.66 -4.98
C GLY A 567 -11.55 13.86 -5.12
N LEU A 568 -10.73 14.20 -6.12
CA LEU A 568 -9.45 13.57 -6.44
C LEU A 568 -8.26 14.18 -5.68
N VAL A 569 -8.44 15.28 -4.92
CA VAL A 569 -7.31 15.84 -4.14
C VAL A 569 -6.79 14.82 -3.12
N PRO A 570 -7.64 14.21 -2.25
CA PRO A 570 -7.17 13.17 -1.35
C PRO A 570 -6.45 12.05 -2.12
N LEU A 571 -7.01 11.63 -3.27
CA LEU A 571 -6.41 10.62 -4.15
C LEU A 571 -5.00 11.00 -4.65
N ILE A 572 -4.65 12.28 -4.77
CA ILE A 572 -3.30 12.70 -5.19
C ILE A 572 -2.38 12.93 -3.98
N THR A 573 -2.93 13.44 -2.88
CA THR A 573 -2.15 13.86 -1.70
C THR A 573 -1.88 12.74 -0.70
N GLN A 574 -2.65 11.64 -0.74
CA GLN A 574 -2.51 10.49 0.16
C GLN A 574 -1.10 9.87 0.13
N LYS A 575 -0.73 9.21 1.23
CA LYS A 575 0.54 8.49 1.37
C LYS A 575 0.35 7.07 0.84
N TYR A 576 0.91 6.80 -0.34
CA TYR A 576 0.81 5.51 -1.03
C TYR A 576 2.00 4.57 -0.81
N GLU A 577 2.99 5.00 -0.03
CA GLU A 577 4.28 4.31 0.15
C GLU A 577 4.46 3.88 1.62
N GLY A 578 4.74 2.59 1.81
CA GLY A 578 5.14 2.02 3.10
C GLY A 578 6.66 1.95 3.23
N ASP A 579 7.13 1.25 4.27
CA ASP A 579 8.55 0.95 4.41
C ASP A 579 9.06 0.05 3.27
N ILE A 580 8.23 -0.91 2.87
CA ILE A 580 8.43 -1.81 1.74
C ILE A 580 7.20 -1.65 0.85
N THR A 581 7.39 -1.12 -0.36
CA THR A 581 6.30 -0.97 -1.33
C THR A 581 6.57 -1.91 -2.50
N ILE A 582 5.63 -2.83 -2.73
CA ILE A 582 5.66 -3.81 -3.82
C ILE A 582 4.66 -3.32 -4.88
N CYS A 583 5.13 -3.16 -6.11
CA CYS A 583 4.32 -2.64 -7.21
C CYS A 583 4.22 -3.70 -8.34
N PRO A 584 3.23 -4.61 -8.29
CA PRO A 584 3.08 -5.65 -9.32
C PRO A 584 2.85 -5.10 -10.74
N THR A 585 2.27 -3.91 -10.83
CA THR A 585 1.85 -3.27 -12.10
C THR A 585 2.97 -2.45 -12.76
N ASP A 586 4.18 -2.40 -12.19
CA ASP A 586 5.29 -1.59 -12.72
C ASP A 586 5.70 -2.02 -14.14
N LYS A 587 5.71 -3.32 -14.43
CA LYS A 587 6.09 -3.86 -15.76
C LYS A 587 4.98 -3.73 -16.82
N VAL A 588 3.75 -3.46 -16.42
CA VAL A 588 2.59 -3.39 -17.34
C VAL A 588 2.41 -1.95 -17.84
N PRO A 589 2.27 -1.69 -19.14
CA PRO A 589 2.09 -0.33 -19.64
C PRO A 589 0.81 0.32 -19.08
N ALA A 590 0.88 1.62 -18.80
CA ALA A 590 -0.22 2.35 -18.17
C ALA A 590 -1.53 2.34 -18.99
N THR A 591 -1.44 2.28 -20.32
CA THR A 591 -2.58 2.17 -21.23
C THR A 591 -3.33 0.85 -21.06
N THR A 592 -2.60 -0.26 -20.94
CA THR A 592 -3.18 -1.58 -20.67
C THR A 592 -3.83 -1.60 -19.29
N LEU A 593 -3.15 -1.04 -18.28
CA LEU A 593 -3.73 -0.93 -16.95
C LEU A 593 -5.05 -0.15 -16.99
N LEU A 594 -5.08 1.03 -17.62
CA LEU A 594 -6.29 1.83 -17.72
C LEU A 594 -7.46 1.07 -18.38
N ARG A 595 -7.17 0.30 -19.43
CA ARG A 595 -8.18 -0.53 -20.10
C ARG A 595 -8.70 -1.67 -19.22
N THR A 596 -7.85 -2.26 -18.39
CA THR A 596 -8.20 -3.48 -17.65
C THR A 596 -8.75 -3.24 -16.24
N VAL A 597 -8.72 -2.01 -15.70
CA VAL A 597 -9.20 -1.70 -14.32
C VAL A 597 -10.64 -2.16 -14.08
N LEU A 598 -11.51 -1.93 -15.05
CA LEU A 598 -12.93 -2.23 -14.94
C LEU A 598 -13.33 -3.52 -15.67
N THR A 599 -12.36 -4.35 -16.04
CA THR A 599 -12.61 -5.60 -16.78
C THR A 599 -12.21 -6.80 -15.92
N ASN A 600 -13.12 -7.77 -15.74
CA ASN A 600 -12.81 -8.99 -15.01
C ASN A 600 -11.74 -9.83 -15.72
N PRO A 601 -10.79 -10.43 -14.99
CA PRO A 601 -9.86 -11.38 -15.58
C PRO A 601 -10.56 -12.69 -15.94
N THR A 602 -10.09 -13.34 -17.00
CA THR A 602 -10.52 -14.69 -17.37
C THR A 602 -9.77 -15.74 -16.55
N ARG A 603 -10.30 -16.97 -16.50
CA ARG A 603 -9.63 -18.11 -15.84
C ARG A 603 -8.24 -18.41 -16.43
N GLU A 604 -8.03 -18.09 -17.71
CA GLU A 604 -6.75 -18.27 -18.39
C GLU A 604 -5.72 -17.19 -18.01
N THR A 605 -6.16 -15.94 -17.80
CA THR A 605 -5.27 -14.83 -17.43
C THR A 605 -4.96 -14.79 -15.94
N TYR A 606 -5.81 -15.38 -15.08
CA TYR A 606 -5.62 -15.35 -13.63
C TYR A 606 -4.26 -15.92 -13.16
N PRO A 607 -3.77 -17.09 -13.63
CA PRO A 607 -2.45 -17.60 -13.27
C PRO A 607 -1.30 -16.66 -13.65
N GLU A 608 -1.43 -15.92 -14.76
CA GLU A 608 -0.42 -14.95 -15.18
C GLU A 608 -0.37 -13.73 -14.24
N LEU A 609 -1.53 -13.25 -13.79
CA LEU A 609 -1.64 -12.16 -12.80
C LEU A 609 -1.05 -12.58 -11.45
N LEU A 610 -1.35 -13.81 -11.03
CA LEU A 610 -0.80 -14.40 -9.80
C LEU A 610 0.74 -14.45 -9.88
N LEU A 611 1.29 -15.01 -10.96
CA LEU A 611 2.73 -15.09 -11.17
C LEU A 611 3.40 -13.72 -11.28
N ALA A 612 2.74 -12.74 -11.90
CA ALA A 612 3.24 -11.37 -11.97
C ALA A 612 3.31 -10.72 -10.57
N GLY A 613 2.32 -10.96 -9.71
CA GLY A 613 2.32 -10.54 -8.30
C GLY A 613 3.45 -11.17 -7.50
N GLU A 614 3.66 -12.48 -7.65
CA GLU A 614 4.77 -13.22 -7.00
C GLU A 614 6.14 -12.67 -7.42
N ARG A 615 6.34 -12.51 -8.73
CA ARG A 615 7.58 -11.97 -9.32
C ARG A 615 7.94 -10.58 -8.81
N ALA A 616 6.94 -9.75 -8.56
CA ALA A 616 7.12 -8.43 -7.99
C ALA A 616 7.44 -8.47 -6.48
N CYS A 617 6.92 -9.47 -5.75
CA CYS A 617 7.19 -9.66 -4.32
C CYS A 617 8.59 -10.24 -4.05
N TRP A 618 9.04 -11.19 -4.88
CA TRP A 618 10.29 -11.93 -4.66
C TRP A 618 11.56 -11.08 -4.39
N PRO A 619 11.83 -9.93 -5.05
CA PRO A 619 12.97 -9.08 -4.71
C PRO A 619 12.89 -8.47 -3.31
N ALA A 620 11.68 -8.27 -2.79
CA ALA A 620 11.44 -7.69 -1.47
C ALA A 620 11.52 -8.74 -0.36
N ILE A 621 11.44 -10.04 -0.66
CA ILE A 621 11.39 -11.14 0.33
C ILE A 621 12.57 -11.08 1.29
N ALA A 622 13.80 -10.88 0.80
CA ALA A 622 14.98 -10.80 1.67
C ALA A 622 14.84 -9.67 2.70
N ARG A 623 14.35 -8.51 2.27
CA ARG A 623 14.12 -7.35 3.15
C ARG A 623 12.99 -7.59 4.15
N ILE A 624 11.87 -8.15 3.69
CA ILE A 624 10.73 -8.50 4.54
C ILE A 624 11.16 -9.50 5.60
N ARG A 625 11.90 -10.54 5.21
CA ARG A 625 12.45 -11.55 6.11
C ARG A 625 13.31 -10.90 7.19
N THR A 626 14.30 -10.08 6.84
CA THR A 626 15.17 -9.42 7.82
C THR A 626 14.41 -8.49 8.77
N MET A 627 13.43 -7.73 8.26
CA MET A 627 12.65 -6.78 9.07
C MET A 627 11.59 -7.42 9.97
N CYS A 628 11.08 -8.61 9.62
CA CYS A 628 9.99 -9.28 10.36
C CYS A 628 10.47 -10.47 11.21
N ARG A 629 11.69 -10.97 10.99
CA ARG A 629 12.20 -12.18 11.65
C ARG A 629 12.10 -12.14 13.18
N VAL A 630 12.54 -11.05 13.80
CA VAL A 630 12.51 -10.88 15.26
C VAL A 630 11.07 -10.78 15.77
N GLU A 631 10.22 -10.03 15.07
CA GLU A 631 8.79 -9.93 15.41
C GLU A 631 8.12 -11.29 15.40
N PHE A 632 8.30 -12.08 14.33
CA PHE A 632 7.66 -13.39 14.21
C PHE A 632 8.18 -14.38 15.25
N ALA A 633 9.45 -14.29 15.64
CA ALA A 633 9.99 -15.05 16.76
C ALA A 633 9.34 -14.66 18.09
N LEU A 634 9.22 -13.36 18.38
CA LEU A 634 8.55 -12.84 19.58
C LEU A 634 7.07 -13.24 19.64
N GLU A 635 6.36 -13.11 18.52
CA GLU A 635 4.95 -13.50 18.42
C GLU A 635 4.76 -15.00 18.67
N ARG A 636 5.65 -15.83 18.11
CA ARG A 636 5.65 -17.29 18.33
C ARG A 636 5.93 -17.64 19.79
N ALA A 637 6.89 -16.96 20.41
CA ALA A 637 7.23 -17.09 21.82
C ALA A 637 6.01 -16.79 22.72
N VAL A 638 5.33 -15.66 22.49
CA VAL A 638 4.13 -15.27 23.23
C VAL A 638 3.00 -16.28 23.04
N ARG A 639 2.74 -16.73 21.81
CA ARG A 639 1.70 -17.74 21.54
C ARG A 639 1.99 -19.07 22.21
N TYR A 640 3.25 -19.50 22.20
CA TYR A 640 3.67 -20.73 22.86
C TYR A 640 3.44 -20.64 24.38
N LEU A 641 3.91 -19.57 25.02
CA LEU A 641 3.75 -19.38 26.47
C LEU A 641 2.29 -19.24 26.90
N ARG A 642 1.45 -18.55 26.11
CA ARG A 642 0.00 -18.49 26.36
C ARG A 642 -0.66 -19.86 26.25
N GLY A 643 -0.18 -20.70 25.33
CA GLY A 643 -0.63 -22.08 25.21
C GLY A 643 -0.27 -22.89 26.45
N GLU A 644 0.99 -22.82 26.91
CA GLU A 644 1.45 -23.49 28.13
C GLU A 644 0.68 -23.01 29.37
N GLN A 645 0.46 -21.70 29.51
CA GLN A 645 -0.35 -21.13 30.59
C GLN A 645 -1.79 -21.68 30.58
N ALA A 646 -2.43 -21.74 29.41
CA ALA A 646 -3.77 -22.32 29.28
C ALA A 646 -3.81 -23.82 29.64
N PHE A 647 -2.75 -24.58 29.32
CA PHE A 647 -2.63 -25.99 29.74
C PHE A 647 -2.44 -26.13 31.25
N GLU A 648 -1.67 -25.25 31.89
CA GLU A 648 -1.53 -25.23 33.35
C GLU A 648 -2.82 -24.84 34.05
N ASP A 649 -3.54 -23.85 33.53
CA ASP A 649 -4.85 -23.45 34.04
C ASP A 649 -5.89 -24.56 33.86
N GLU A 650 -5.85 -25.31 32.76
CA GLU A 650 -6.69 -26.50 32.57
C GLU A 650 -6.35 -27.59 33.58
N ARG A 651 -5.06 -27.82 33.87
CA ARG A 651 -4.62 -28.75 34.92
C ARG A 651 -5.08 -28.33 36.31
N ARG A 652 -5.07 -27.02 36.62
CA ARG A 652 -5.50 -26.46 37.91
C ARG A 652 -7.02 -26.44 38.07
N SER A 653 -7.76 -26.07 37.02
CA SER A 653 -9.21 -25.83 37.07
C SER A 653 -10.08 -27.00 36.60
N GLY A 654 -9.51 -27.97 35.88
CA GLY A 654 -10.22 -29.12 35.30
C GLY A 654 -11.16 -28.77 34.13
N ARG A 655 -11.20 -27.52 33.67
CA ARG A 655 -12.04 -27.07 32.54
C ARG A 655 -11.21 -27.01 31.26
N LYS A 656 -11.65 -27.73 30.21
CA LYS A 656 -11.01 -27.72 28.89
C LYS A 656 -11.06 -26.32 28.26
N ALA A 657 -9.92 -25.67 28.16
CA ALA A 657 -9.74 -24.39 27.46
C ALA A 657 -9.22 -24.59 26.01
N ILE A 658 -9.36 -25.80 25.47
CA ILE A 658 -8.80 -26.18 24.16
C ILE A 658 -9.58 -25.54 22.99
N GLY A 659 -8.87 -24.78 22.15
CA GLY A 659 -9.25 -24.54 20.76
C GLY A 659 -9.65 -23.10 20.37
N ARG A 660 -9.48 -22.11 21.25
CA ARG A 660 -9.64 -20.69 20.89
C ARG A 660 -8.30 -19.99 20.94
N VAL A 661 -8.00 -19.15 19.95
CA VAL A 661 -6.87 -18.22 20.03
C VAL A 661 -7.08 -17.35 21.28
N PRO A 662 -6.07 -17.20 22.16
CA PRO A 662 -6.17 -16.33 23.32
C PRO A 662 -6.34 -14.87 22.86
N SER A 663 -7.58 -14.39 22.87
CA SER A 663 -7.98 -13.02 22.58
C SER A 663 -8.22 -12.26 23.89
N PHE A 664 -8.42 -10.95 23.82
CA PHE A 664 -8.87 -10.16 24.98
C PHE A 664 -10.15 -10.75 25.61
N TYR A 665 -10.97 -11.44 24.82
CA TYR A 665 -12.24 -12.03 25.24
C TYR A 665 -12.13 -13.48 25.75
N THR A 666 -11.01 -14.17 25.49
CA THR A 666 -10.81 -15.59 25.89
C THR A 666 -9.63 -15.79 26.84
N SER A 667 -8.75 -14.79 26.96
CA SER A 667 -7.72 -14.77 27.98
C SER A 667 -8.36 -14.36 29.31
N PRO A 668 -8.06 -15.03 30.43
CA PRO A 668 -8.38 -14.53 31.76
C PRO A 668 -7.45 -13.34 32.09
N SER A 669 -7.51 -12.26 31.31
CA SER A 669 -6.76 -11.04 31.58
C SER A 669 -7.57 -10.14 32.50
N SER A 670 -7.16 -10.08 33.77
CA SER A 670 -7.22 -8.97 34.74
C SER A 670 -8.54 -8.23 35.00
N MET A 671 -9.62 -8.51 34.29
CA MET A 671 -10.96 -8.08 34.64
C MET A 671 -11.60 -9.20 35.46
N ASN A 672 -11.46 -9.07 36.78
CA ASN A 672 -12.20 -9.84 37.77
C ASN A 672 -13.69 -9.47 37.67
N LEU A 673 -14.35 -9.88 36.57
CA LEU A 673 -15.80 -9.75 36.35
C LEU A 673 -16.57 -10.89 37.05
N SER A 674 -15.88 -11.71 37.83
CA SER A 674 -16.45 -12.74 38.70
C SER A 674 -17.49 -12.22 39.71
N ASN A 675 -17.54 -10.89 39.92
CA ASN A 675 -18.53 -10.24 40.78
C ASN A 675 -19.83 -9.80 40.08
N LEU A 676 -19.95 -9.94 38.75
CA LEU A 676 -21.18 -9.58 38.03
C LEU A 676 -22.13 -10.75 37.76
N ASP A 677 -21.72 -11.97 38.09
CA ASP A 677 -22.51 -13.20 37.90
C ASP A 677 -22.97 -13.80 39.24
N GLN A 678 -23.35 -12.93 40.19
CA GLN A 678 -24.12 -13.36 41.36
C GLN A 678 -25.56 -13.64 40.92
N SER A 679 -25.77 -14.82 40.33
CA SER A 679 -27.09 -15.44 40.37
C SER A 679 -27.48 -15.67 41.85
N PRO A 680 -28.74 -15.42 42.24
CA PRO A 680 -29.17 -15.58 43.62
C PRO A 680 -29.03 -17.05 44.05
N PRO A 681 -28.76 -17.35 45.32
CA PRO A 681 -28.47 -18.71 45.76
C PRO A 681 -29.71 -19.58 45.63
N THR A 682 -29.73 -20.46 44.63
CA THR A 682 -30.79 -21.46 44.49
C THR A 682 -30.56 -22.58 45.51
N ILE A 683 -31.60 -22.75 46.34
CA ILE A 683 -31.75 -23.72 47.42
C ILE A 683 -31.38 -25.15 46.98
N GLN A 684 -30.64 -25.85 47.84
CA GLN A 684 -30.34 -27.28 47.73
C GLN A 684 -31.63 -28.11 47.58
N GLY A 685 -31.84 -28.67 46.39
CA GLY A 685 -32.89 -29.63 46.09
C GLY A 685 -32.31 -30.94 45.58
N LYS A 686 -32.63 -32.03 46.28
CA LYS A 686 -32.18 -33.42 46.06
C LYS A 686 -32.23 -33.88 44.60
N ARG A 687 -31.18 -34.60 44.20
CA ARG A 687 -31.15 -35.49 43.03
C ARG A 687 -32.27 -36.54 43.12
N THR A 688 -33.08 -36.65 42.08
CA THR A 688 -33.82 -37.89 41.73
C THR A 688 -33.62 -38.21 40.26
N ARG A 689 -33.14 -39.44 40.01
CA ARG A 689 -33.01 -40.08 38.70
C ARG A 689 -34.38 -40.54 38.20
N HIS A 690 -34.70 -40.25 36.94
CA HIS A 690 -35.49 -41.03 35.97
C HIS A 690 -35.37 -40.24 34.65
N GLY A 691 -35.32 -40.77 33.44
CA GLY A 691 -35.69 -42.05 32.83
C GLY A 691 -36.05 -41.68 31.38
N SER A 692 -35.48 -42.39 30.42
CA SER A 692 -35.52 -42.17 28.95
C SER A 692 -36.91 -42.00 28.31
N LEU A 693 -36.98 -41.21 27.23
CA LEU A 693 -37.90 -41.40 26.09
C LEU A 693 -37.30 -40.76 24.81
N GLU A 694 -37.09 -41.61 23.79
CA GLU A 694 -36.93 -41.34 22.34
C GLU A 694 -38.19 -40.64 21.79
N GLU A 695 -38.32 -39.99 20.63
CA GLU A 695 -37.54 -39.67 19.43
C GLU A 695 -38.42 -38.65 18.66
N MET A 696 -37.86 -37.67 17.93
CA MET A 696 -38.27 -37.37 16.53
C MET A 696 -37.44 -36.23 15.93
N GLY A 697 -36.90 -36.51 14.75
CA GLY A 697 -35.79 -35.78 14.14
C GLY A 697 -36.15 -34.50 13.38
N THR A 698 -35.15 -33.61 13.37
CA THR A 698 -34.95 -32.53 12.39
C THR A 698 -33.53 -32.64 11.85
N PRO A 699 -33.27 -32.33 10.57
CA PRO A 699 -32.02 -32.70 9.91
C PRO A 699 -30.84 -32.02 10.60
N ALA A 700 -29.94 -32.83 11.12
CA ALA A 700 -28.72 -32.37 11.76
C ALA A 700 -27.91 -31.54 10.76
N ALA A 701 -27.73 -30.25 11.08
CA ALA A 701 -26.64 -29.47 10.53
C ALA A 701 -25.35 -30.27 10.77
N ASN A 702 -24.60 -30.52 9.70
CA ASN A 702 -23.35 -31.27 9.74
C ASN A 702 -22.51 -30.82 10.96
N PRO A 703 -22.17 -31.72 11.90
CA PRO A 703 -21.35 -31.34 13.03
C PRO A 703 -20.02 -30.84 12.49
N MET A 704 -19.73 -29.58 12.81
CA MET A 704 -18.51 -28.86 12.48
C MET A 704 -17.30 -29.78 12.71
N ARG A 705 -16.72 -30.29 11.62
CA ARG A 705 -15.53 -31.14 11.67
C ARG A 705 -14.38 -30.25 12.16
N ARG A 706 -14.15 -30.25 13.47
CA ARG A 706 -13.09 -29.49 14.12
C ARG A 706 -11.75 -30.08 13.67
N ASN A 707 -10.98 -29.29 12.93
CA ASN A 707 -9.63 -29.66 12.53
C ASN A 707 -8.71 -29.70 13.76
N ARG A 708 -7.90 -30.76 13.82
CA ARG A 708 -6.81 -30.98 14.80
C ARG A 708 -5.63 -30.03 14.55
N SER A 709 -5.86 -28.74 14.35
CA SER A 709 -4.78 -27.79 14.18
C SER A 709 -4.34 -27.26 15.55
N MET A 710 -3.16 -27.73 15.96
CA MET A 710 -2.24 -27.21 16.98
C MET A 710 -1.82 -28.24 18.04
N ASN A 711 -1.26 -29.37 17.58
CA ASN A 711 -0.11 -29.95 18.27
C ASN A 711 1.14 -29.07 18.00
N ILE A 712 1.11 -27.80 18.42
CA ILE A 712 2.30 -26.93 18.35
C ILE A 712 3.34 -27.36 19.38
N ALA A 713 2.93 -28.06 20.45
CA ALA A 713 3.85 -28.71 21.39
C ALA A 713 4.86 -29.66 20.69
N GLY A 714 4.50 -30.25 19.54
CA GLY A 714 5.42 -31.08 18.73
C GLY A 714 6.20 -30.31 17.65
N ALA A 715 5.66 -29.21 17.13
CA ALA A 715 6.28 -28.42 16.04
C ALA A 715 7.32 -27.41 16.54
N VAL A 716 7.31 -27.05 17.83
CA VAL A 716 8.33 -26.19 18.47
C VAL A 716 9.70 -26.86 18.53
N ILE A 717 9.77 -28.19 18.38
CA ILE A 717 10.99 -28.98 18.51
C ILE A 717 11.54 -29.43 17.14
N SER A 718 10.73 -29.44 16.08
CA SER A 718 11.07 -30.11 14.80
C SER A 718 11.38 -29.18 13.61
N ILE A 719 11.42 -27.86 13.81
CA ILE A 719 11.76 -26.88 12.73
C ILE A 719 13.18 -26.31 12.89
N ASP A 720 13.96 -26.78 13.86
CA ASP A 720 15.42 -26.60 13.85
C ASP A 720 16.03 -27.66 12.92
N GLY A 721 16.28 -27.31 11.64
CA GLY A 721 17.09 -28.16 10.75
C GLY A 721 16.88 -28.08 9.23
N GLY A 722 15.88 -27.35 8.72
CA GLY A 722 15.54 -27.36 7.28
C GLY A 722 16.08 -26.21 6.42
N ALA A 723 16.96 -25.35 6.97
CA ALA A 723 17.71 -24.40 6.17
C ALA A 723 19.08 -25.03 5.86
N ASN A 724 19.21 -25.63 4.67
CA ASN A 724 20.43 -26.26 4.18
C ASN A 724 21.64 -25.32 4.33
N ALA A 725 22.41 -25.57 5.39
CA ALA A 725 23.79 -25.14 5.55
C ALA A 725 24.78 -26.30 5.26
N SER A 726 24.32 -27.37 4.61
CA SER A 726 25.13 -28.58 4.35
C SER A 726 25.27 -28.99 2.87
N ASP A 727 24.82 -28.18 1.90
CA ASP A 727 25.00 -28.49 0.46
C ASP A 727 26.20 -27.78 -0.21
N PHE A 728 27.15 -27.22 0.56
CA PHE A 728 28.33 -26.54 0.02
C PHE A 728 29.68 -27.12 0.47
N SER A 729 29.72 -28.37 0.89
CA SER A 729 30.99 -29.08 1.14
C SER A 729 30.89 -30.53 0.69
N HIS A 730 31.10 -30.77 -0.60
CA HIS A 730 31.75 -31.95 -1.20
C HIS A 730 31.52 -31.94 -2.71
N LEU A 731 32.43 -31.27 -3.43
CA LEU A 731 32.74 -31.54 -4.82
C LEU A 731 34.27 -31.52 -4.90
N ASP A 732 34.86 -32.66 -4.54
CA ASP A 732 36.18 -33.03 -5.04
C ASP A 732 35.99 -33.55 -6.47
N LEU A 733 36.85 -33.05 -7.36
CA LEU A 733 37.07 -33.36 -8.80
C LEU A 733 36.09 -32.75 -9.83
#